data_AF-A0A8J4XU03-F1
#
_entry.id   AF-A0A8J4XU03-F1
#
_cell.length_a   1.000
_cell.length_b   1.000
_cell.length_c   1.000
_cell.angle_alpha   90.00
_cell.angle_beta   90.00
_cell.angle_gamma   90.00
#
_symmetry.space_group_name_H-M   'P 1'
#
loop_
_entity.id
_entity.type
_entity.pdbx_description
1 polymer ?
#
loop_
_entity_poly.entity_id
_entity_poly.type
_entity_poly.pdbx_seq_one_letter_code
_entity_poly.pdbx_strand_id
1 'polypeptide(L)'
;MATRAASNLWLIDKAPIDEITGARLPSNEQVLLRYYHQHREMGKTASGSRKAVVEEVLPFWSRAGIPTTTVIHAGTKLSKLVKAYNDLKKNKNKDRPKHRMDEEIFKGDLQEIFDLAHSSLQRADVKDEDKEFLRSQREDKGESSMAGIDLVTAKKVEKQVERGTRLKQLREREDSDIARLTERAEIPSQSSSSSSSPVSTTSSPARGSRSQRKKLKQSPSISVKDLNLISTWDREKLSVRQATSTFAATAQVLGMDIGSMAVSKSTVHRARIAGREQAAEKIVELRKQEIPERLVLHWDGKLLPSLSGDTEDRIAVLLTGEDDAEFLLGVPASSDSTGRNVAAVVLKEVDEAGVRDKIIAFCFDTTASNTGMVQGACIRIEQELGRSLLWLACRHHVHEVILKDVFEARLGSSSGPDIGIFKRLRDQWSFVDSSQRETVETSEDLVEFFATNDTASKLKDDALSFLKEALMSKNHPREDYEELLRLSYLFLGGEGPAKPFCRPGALHQARWMAKAIYCLKLQMLKSQLSLTGREKAGVERVALFVALVYCKQWHEAPISVKAPLNDVLFLEILKTYPDQTVAKAADQALRRHLWYVSEENAGLAFFDSRIDVEEKKQMVKALDLPASKKELKRLEGKKMTMSSSLSSFVTSKTRSFFQKLDADEGFLAKDPALWEEDDRFKDARKRALGLRVVNDAAERGIALVQRYLGSTKSAAHEKYLLQLVHYHRKLVGREKKEDLQKKAF
;
A
#
# COMPACT_ATOMS: atom_id res chain seq x y z
N MET A 1 8.46 49.68 3.46
CA MET A 1 7.84 49.99 2.16
C MET A 1 6.80 48.93 1.86
N ALA A 2 5.53 49.33 1.72
CA ALA A 2 4.43 48.41 1.40
C ALA A 2 4.53 47.96 -0.07
N THR A 3 4.71 46.67 -0.32
CA THR A 3 4.64 46.07 -1.65
C THR A 3 3.19 46.14 -2.13
N ARG A 4 2.97 46.78 -3.29
CA ARG A 4 1.66 46.99 -3.93
C ARG A 4 0.86 45.68 -3.98
N ALA A 5 -0.37 45.70 -3.46
CA ALA A 5 -1.33 44.61 -3.67
C ALA A 5 -1.53 44.38 -5.18
N ALA A 6 -1.45 43.12 -5.62
CA ALA A 6 -1.68 42.72 -7.01
C ALA A 6 -3.09 43.15 -7.46
N SER A 7 -3.17 44.13 -8.35
CA SER A 7 -4.45 44.62 -8.89
C SER A 7 -5.10 43.54 -9.77
N ASN A 8 -6.35 43.16 -9.46
CA ASN A 8 -7.11 42.24 -10.30
C ASN A 8 -7.15 42.64 -11.78
N LEU A 9 -7.22 41.66 -12.67
CA LEU A 9 -7.46 41.88 -14.08
C LEU A 9 -8.92 42.29 -14.30
N TRP A 10 -9.12 43.51 -14.82
CA TRP A 10 -10.41 43.99 -15.30
C TRP A 10 -11.07 42.94 -16.21
N LEU A 11 -12.38 42.73 -16.08
CA LEU A 11 -13.23 41.73 -16.77
C LEU A 11 -13.15 40.29 -16.22
N ILE A 12 -12.04 39.92 -15.56
CA ILE A 12 -11.87 38.58 -14.93
C ILE A 12 -12.06 38.66 -13.41
N ASP A 13 -11.84 39.84 -12.83
CA ASP A 13 -11.93 40.15 -11.40
C ASP A 13 -11.10 39.21 -10.51
N LYS A 14 -10.01 38.67 -11.06
CA LYS A 14 -9.03 37.82 -10.38
C LYS A 14 -7.61 38.40 -10.51
N ALA A 15 -6.79 38.18 -9.49
CA ALA A 15 -5.37 38.53 -9.51
C ALA A 15 -4.59 37.59 -10.44
N PRO A 16 -3.46 38.04 -11.02
CA PRO A 16 -2.52 37.16 -11.70
C PRO A 16 -2.15 35.93 -10.84
N ILE A 17 -1.86 34.81 -11.49
CA ILE A 17 -1.54 33.55 -10.80
C ILE A 17 -0.06 33.17 -10.95
N ASP A 18 0.53 32.72 -9.84
CA ASP A 18 1.94 32.34 -9.71
C ASP A 18 2.28 31.04 -10.43
N GLU A 19 1.28 30.22 -10.74
CA GLU A 19 1.39 28.96 -11.48
C GLU A 19 0.02 28.49 -11.98
N ILE A 20 0.01 27.76 -13.09
CA ILE A 20 -1.16 27.03 -13.55
C ILE A 20 -1.18 25.67 -12.87
N THR A 21 -2.15 25.44 -11.98
CA THR A 21 -2.35 24.15 -11.30
C THR A 21 -3.69 23.54 -11.68
N GLY A 22 -3.75 22.20 -11.62
CA GLY A 22 -4.98 21.46 -11.84
C GLY A 22 -4.77 20.16 -12.63
N ALA A 23 -5.82 19.36 -12.68
CA ALA A 23 -5.87 18.08 -13.37
C ALA A 23 -6.73 18.17 -14.66
N ARG A 24 -6.86 19.35 -15.25
CA ARG A 24 -7.60 19.56 -16.50
C ARG A 24 -6.72 20.32 -17.50
N LEU A 25 -7.10 20.33 -18.77
CA LEU A 25 -6.40 21.17 -19.75
C LEU A 25 -6.58 22.66 -19.37
N PRO A 26 -5.52 23.47 -19.40
CA PRO A 26 -5.60 24.89 -18.99
C PRO A 26 -6.61 25.66 -19.82
N SER A 27 -7.42 26.54 -19.20
CA SER A 27 -8.30 27.46 -19.96
C SER A 27 -7.60 28.73 -20.39
N ASN A 28 -8.23 29.42 -21.34
CA ASN A 28 -7.85 30.77 -21.76
C ASN A 28 -7.70 31.73 -20.55
N GLU A 29 -8.61 31.67 -19.57
CA GLU A 29 -8.50 32.45 -18.32
C GLU A 29 -7.22 32.18 -17.53
N GLN A 30 -6.91 30.91 -17.27
CA GLN A 30 -5.73 30.52 -16.48
C GLN A 30 -4.43 30.94 -17.18
N VAL A 31 -4.36 30.71 -18.49
CA VAL A 31 -3.20 31.08 -19.32
C VAL A 31 -3.03 32.61 -19.36
N LEU A 32 -4.13 33.37 -19.41
CA LEU A 32 -4.08 34.84 -19.43
C LEU A 32 -3.67 35.43 -18.08
N LEU A 33 -4.21 34.92 -16.97
CA LEU A 33 -3.80 35.32 -15.61
C LEU A 33 -2.31 35.03 -15.38
N ARG A 34 -1.85 33.87 -15.84
CA ARG A 34 -0.44 33.47 -15.75
C ARG A 34 0.48 34.36 -16.58
N TYR A 35 0.06 34.74 -17.79
CA TYR A 35 0.81 35.68 -18.63
C TYR A 35 1.01 37.03 -17.93
N TYR A 36 -0.03 37.58 -17.30
CA TYR A 36 0.07 38.87 -16.63
C TYR A 36 0.90 38.82 -15.34
N HIS A 37 0.99 37.67 -14.66
CA HIS A 37 1.95 37.48 -13.57
C HIS A 37 3.38 37.58 -14.11
N GLN A 38 3.71 36.82 -15.15
CA GLN A 38 5.04 36.86 -15.77
C GLN A 38 5.39 38.26 -16.33
N HIS A 39 4.42 38.97 -16.89
CA HIS A 39 4.65 40.25 -17.55
C HIS A 39 4.62 41.47 -16.61
N ARG A 40 3.68 41.54 -15.66
CA ARG A 40 3.54 42.70 -14.76
C ARG A 40 4.30 42.54 -13.45
N GLU A 41 4.36 41.34 -12.91
CA GLU A 41 4.91 41.08 -11.58
C GLU A 41 6.37 40.62 -11.66
N MET A 42 6.68 39.72 -12.60
CA MET A 42 8.05 39.26 -12.85
C MET A 42 8.84 40.14 -13.83
N GLY A 43 8.22 41.19 -14.39
CA GLY A 43 8.88 42.17 -15.26
C GLY A 43 9.43 41.63 -16.59
N LYS A 44 9.02 40.43 -17.04
CA LYS A 44 9.52 39.84 -18.29
C LYS A 44 8.98 40.58 -19.51
N THR A 45 9.77 40.58 -20.59
CA THR A 45 9.33 41.11 -21.89
C THR A 45 8.10 40.34 -22.38
N ALA A 46 7.25 40.97 -23.19
CA ALA A 46 6.04 40.31 -23.70
C ALA A 46 6.36 38.99 -24.45
N SER A 47 7.50 38.92 -25.14
CA SER A 47 7.98 37.68 -25.78
C SER A 47 8.45 36.64 -24.75
N GLY A 48 9.24 37.05 -23.76
CA GLY A 48 9.71 36.18 -22.69
C GLY A 48 8.58 35.62 -21.84
N SER A 49 7.56 36.43 -21.52
CA SER A 49 6.36 35.99 -20.81
C SER A 49 5.58 34.95 -21.61
N ARG A 50 5.36 35.16 -22.92
CA ARG A 50 4.66 34.17 -23.75
C ARG A 50 5.40 32.84 -23.80
N LYS A 51 6.72 32.87 -24.00
CA LYS A 51 7.53 31.65 -24.05
C LYS A 51 7.44 30.86 -22.75
N ALA A 52 7.61 31.54 -21.60
CA ALA A 52 7.53 30.90 -20.30
C ALA A 52 6.15 30.26 -20.03
N VAL A 53 5.05 30.93 -20.38
CA VAL A 53 3.70 30.37 -20.18
C VAL A 53 3.43 29.20 -21.12
N VAL A 54 3.88 29.24 -22.38
CA VAL A 54 3.70 28.12 -23.31
C VAL A 54 4.48 26.88 -22.85
N GLU A 55 5.73 27.06 -22.39
CA GLU A 55 6.53 25.97 -21.83
C GLU A 55 5.89 25.34 -20.57
N GLU A 56 5.17 26.13 -19.77
CA GLU A 56 4.41 25.67 -18.60
C GLU A 56 3.12 24.91 -18.98
N VAL A 57 2.47 25.28 -20.08
CA VAL A 57 1.18 24.69 -20.52
C VAL A 57 1.36 23.38 -21.29
N LEU A 58 2.43 23.22 -22.08
CA LEU A 58 2.66 22.03 -22.91
C LEU A 58 2.68 20.68 -22.13
N PRO A 59 3.26 20.60 -20.91
CA PRO A 59 3.19 19.40 -20.10
C PRO A 59 1.77 18.93 -19.73
N PHE A 60 0.78 19.84 -19.68
CA PHE A 60 -0.63 19.44 -19.45
C PHE A 60 -1.19 18.64 -20.61
N TRP A 61 -0.86 19.06 -21.83
CA TRP A 61 -1.30 18.38 -23.05
C TRP A 61 -0.54 17.06 -23.28
N SER A 62 0.75 17.04 -22.95
CA SER A 62 1.58 15.83 -23.03
C SER A 62 1.09 14.73 -22.07
N ARG A 63 0.65 15.11 -20.85
CA ARG A 63 0.04 14.19 -19.88
C ARG A 63 -1.31 13.63 -20.35
N ALA A 64 -2.04 14.38 -21.17
CA ALA A 64 -3.31 13.95 -21.74
C ALA A 64 -3.14 13.05 -22.99
N GLY A 65 -1.91 12.71 -23.39
CA GLY A 65 -1.66 11.86 -24.56
C GLY A 65 -1.98 12.52 -25.91
N ILE A 66 -2.23 13.83 -25.94
CA ILE A 66 -2.69 14.56 -27.13
C ILE A 66 -1.49 15.26 -27.80
N PRO A 67 -1.20 14.96 -29.09
CA PRO A 67 -0.17 15.67 -29.84
C PRO A 67 -0.48 17.17 -29.94
N THR A 68 0.53 18.01 -29.72
CA THR A 68 0.37 19.47 -29.67
C THR A 68 0.92 20.19 -30.90
N THR A 69 0.41 21.40 -31.14
CA THR A 69 0.98 22.35 -32.09
C THR A 69 2.38 22.83 -31.66
N THR A 70 3.16 23.37 -32.58
CA THR A 70 4.52 23.81 -32.25
C THR A 70 4.51 24.99 -31.28
N VAL A 71 5.58 25.12 -30.47
CA VAL A 71 5.77 26.19 -29.49
C VAL A 71 5.55 27.59 -30.09
N ILE A 72 5.94 27.77 -31.36
CA ILE A 72 5.77 29.02 -32.11
C ILE A 72 4.28 29.34 -32.29
N HIS A 73 3.48 28.38 -32.77
CA HIS A 73 2.04 28.58 -32.99
C HIS A 73 1.28 28.75 -31.67
N ALA A 74 1.65 28.01 -30.63
CA ALA A 74 1.12 28.19 -29.28
C ALA A 74 1.39 29.61 -28.75
N GLY A 75 2.61 30.13 -28.98
CA GLY A 75 2.99 31.51 -28.67
C GLY A 75 2.18 32.55 -29.44
N THR A 76 1.90 32.31 -30.73
CA THR A 76 1.03 33.18 -31.54
C THR A 76 -0.40 33.18 -31.02
N LYS A 77 -0.95 32.03 -30.63
CA LYS A 77 -2.29 31.93 -30.04
C LYS A 77 -2.40 32.72 -28.73
N LEU A 78 -1.41 32.58 -27.84
CA LEU A 78 -1.36 33.37 -26.61
C LEU A 78 -1.24 34.87 -26.89
N SER A 79 -0.47 35.25 -27.91
CA SER A 79 -0.37 36.66 -28.32
C SER A 79 -1.71 37.24 -28.79
N LYS A 80 -2.53 36.45 -29.50
CA LYS A 80 -3.88 36.88 -29.93
C LYS A 80 -4.82 37.05 -28.73
N LEU A 81 -4.81 36.10 -27.79
CA LEU A 81 -5.62 36.16 -26.57
C LEU A 81 -5.29 37.40 -25.72
N VAL A 82 -4.01 37.68 -25.52
CA VAL A 82 -3.55 38.87 -24.80
C VAL A 82 -3.93 40.16 -25.53
N LYS A 83 -3.85 40.18 -26.88
CA LYS A 83 -4.24 41.34 -27.67
C LYS A 83 -5.75 41.62 -27.54
N ALA A 84 -6.59 40.60 -27.70
CA ALA A 84 -8.04 40.70 -27.55
C ALA A 84 -8.44 41.28 -26.19
N TYR A 85 -7.86 40.77 -25.10
CA TYR A 85 -8.07 41.29 -23.76
C TYR A 85 -7.67 42.78 -23.63
N ASN A 86 -6.50 43.16 -24.15
CA ASN A 86 -6.05 44.56 -24.06
C ASN A 86 -6.92 45.51 -24.90
N ASP A 87 -7.42 45.06 -26.04
CA ASP A 87 -8.28 45.87 -26.91
C ASP A 87 -9.67 46.08 -26.29
N LEU A 88 -10.22 45.08 -25.59
CA LEU A 88 -11.42 45.24 -24.75
C LEU A 88 -11.14 46.21 -23.59
N LYS A 89 -10.02 46.05 -22.89
CA LYS A 89 -9.63 46.91 -21.76
C LYS A 89 -9.49 48.38 -22.14
N LYS A 90 -9.05 48.69 -23.36
CA LYS A 90 -8.98 50.07 -23.88
C LYS A 90 -10.36 50.70 -24.04
N ASN A 91 -11.41 49.90 -24.26
CA ASN A 91 -12.77 50.35 -24.50
C ASN A 91 -13.69 50.23 -23.28
N LYS A 92 -13.16 49.90 -22.10
CA LYS A 92 -13.93 49.63 -20.86
C LYS A 92 -14.94 50.71 -20.42
N ASN A 93 -14.72 51.96 -20.80
CA ASN A 93 -15.56 53.10 -20.43
C ASN A 93 -16.56 53.48 -21.54
N LYS A 94 -16.57 52.77 -22.68
CA LYS A 94 -17.45 53.05 -23.81
C LYS A 94 -18.73 52.23 -23.71
N ASP A 95 -19.85 52.91 -23.46
CA ASP A 95 -21.15 52.26 -23.29
C ASP A 95 -21.86 52.07 -24.63
N ARG A 96 -21.32 51.16 -25.48
CA ARG A 96 -21.97 50.76 -26.73
C ARG A 96 -22.41 49.30 -26.63
N PRO A 97 -23.60 48.93 -27.12
CA PRO A 97 -24.09 47.55 -27.08
C PRO A 97 -23.10 46.53 -27.67
N LYS A 98 -22.42 46.90 -28.76
CA LYS A 98 -21.38 46.07 -29.37
C LYS A 98 -20.23 45.74 -28.42
N HIS A 99 -19.76 46.70 -27.62
CA HIS A 99 -18.65 46.46 -26.69
C HIS A 99 -19.07 45.59 -25.51
N ARG A 100 -20.32 45.72 -25.03
CA ARG A 100 -20.89 44.81 -24.03
C ARG A 100 -21.03 43.40 -24.57
N MET A 101 -21.45 43.26 -25.82
CA MET A 101 -21.51 41.97 -26.49
C MET A 101 -20.12 41.35 -26.66
N ASP A 102 -19.12 42.13 -27.11
CA ASP A 102 -17.74 41.65 -27.25
C ASP A 102 -17.13 41.28 -25.87
N GLU A 103 -17.49 41.98 -24.80
CA GLU A 103 -17.12 41.65 -23.41
C GLU A 103 -17.74 40.31 -22.96
N GLU A 104 -19.03 40.07 -23.24
CA GLU A 104 -19.71 38.82 -22.87
C GLU A 104 -19.23 37.62 -23.70
N ILE A 105 -19.00 37.80 -25.01
CA ILE A 105 -18.39 36.75 -25.86
C ILE A 105 -17.01 36.37 -25.31
N PHE A 106 -16.18 37.36 -24.99
CA PHE A 106 -14.85 37.10 -24.46
C PHE A 106 -14.88 36.43 -23.08
N LYS A 107 -15.88 36.71 -22.23
CA LYS A 107 -16.09 35.97 -20.97
C LYS A 107 -16.42 34.49 -21.22
N GLY A 108 -17.18 34.19 -22.26
CA GLY A 108 -17.41 32.82 -22.73
C GLY A 108 -16.10 32.16 -23.17
N ASP A 109 -15.36 32.81 -24.07
CA ASP A 109 -14.06 32.31 -24.57
C ASP A 109 -13.07 32.04 -23.42
N LEU A 110 -13.10 32.82 -22.34
CA LEU A 110 -12.21 32.64 -21.19
C LEU A 110 -12.42 31.29 -20.48
N GLN A 111 -13.64 30.75 -20.51
CA GLN A 111 -13.97 29.46 -19.89
C GLN A 111 -13.54 28.26 -20.75
N GLU A 112 -13.35 28.46 -22.05
CA GLU A 112 -12.87 27.42 -22.96
C GLU A 112 -11.41 27.01 -22.70
N ILE A 113 -11.06 25.81 -23.16
CA ILE A 113 -9.68 25.32 -23.10
C ILE A 113 -8.76 26.15 -23.99
N PHE A 114 -7.54 26.39 -23.54
CA PHE A 114 -6.49 26.97 -24.37
C PHE A 114 -5.97 25.90 -25.35
N ASP A 115 -6.75 25.65 -26.39
CA ASP A 115 -6.58 24.47 -27.25
C ASP A 115 -5.25 24.48 -28.02
N LEU A 116 -4.39 23.49 -27.74
CA LEU A 116 -3.10 23.30 -28.40
C LEU A 116 -3.02 22.00 -29.22
N ALA A 117 -4.15 21.32 -29.44
CA ALA A 117 -4.25 20.11 -30.23
C ALA A 117 -3.67 20.29 -31.66
N HIS A 118 -2.84 19.35 -32.12
CA HIS A 118 -2.27 19.38 -33.47
C HIS A 118 -3.32 19.04 -34.55
N SER A 119 -3.26 19.67 -35.72
CA SER A 119 -4.24 19.47 -36.81
C SER A 119 -4.25 18.05 -37.39
N SER A 120 -3.19 17.26 -37.19
CA SER A 120 -3.08 15.87 -37.65
C SER A 120 -3.75 14.84 -36.72
N LEU A 121 -4.48 15.25 -35.68
CA LEU A 121 -5.13 14.37 -34.69
C LEU A 121 -6.04 13.29 -35.30
N GLN A 122 -6.61 13.52 -36.48
CA GLN A 122 -7.42 12.52 -37.19
C GLN A 122 -6.59 11.43 -37.88
N ARG A 123 -5.31 11.71 -38.19
CA ARG A 123 -4.38 10.81 -38.90
C ARG A 123 -3.27 10.26 -38.01
N ALA A 124 -3.11 10.80 -36.81
CA ALA A 124 -2.14 10.33 -35.82
C ALA A 124 -2.68 9.10 -35.09
N ASP A 125 -1.78 8.19 -34.69
CA ASP A 125 -2.07 6.96 -33.94
C ASP A 125 -2.40 7.28 -32.46
N VAL A 126 -3.46 8.08 -32.28
CA VAL A 126 -3.98 8.54 -30.99
C VAL A 126 -5.20 7.69 -30.65
N LYS A 127 -5.24 7.18 -29.42
CA LYS A 127 -6.34 6.32 -28.94
C LYS A 127 -7.67 7.05 -29.00
N ASP A 128 -8.74 6.31 -29.27
CA ASP A 128 -10.08 6.91 -29.38
C ASP A 128 -10.60 7.45 -28.06
N GLU A 129 -10.13 6.91 -26.93
CA GLU A 129 -10.38 7.40 -25.57
C GLU A 129 -9.77 8.79 -25.32
N ASP A 130 -8.57 9.07 -25.83
CA ASP A 130 -7.92 10.38 -25.71
C ASP A 130 -8.56 11.40 -26.66
N LYS A 131 -9.03 10.94 -27.83
CA LYS A 131 -9.86 11.76 -28.74
C LYS A 131 -11.24 12.07 -28.14
N GLU A 132 -11.78 11.17 -27.32
CA GLU A 132 -13.05 11.34 -26.61
C GLU A 132 -12.88 12.26 -25.38
N PHE A 133 -11.79 12.13 -24.64
CA PHE A 133 -11.39 13.08 -23.58
C PHE A 133 -11.19 14.50 -24.13
N LEU A 134 -10.54 14.65 -25.28
CA LEU A 134 -10.39 15.96 -25.92
C LEU A 134 -11.76 16.53 -26.37
N ARG A 135 -12.67 15.68 -26.87
CA ARG A 135 -14.03 16.10 -27.22
C ARG A 135 -14.81 16.55 -25.99
N SER A 136 -14.78 15.78 -24.90
CA SER A 136 -15.47 16.15 -23.66
C SER A 136 -14.88 17.42 -23.03
N GLN A 137 -13.55 17.62 -23.06
CA GLN A 137 -12.93 18.87 -22.59
C GLN A 137 -13.26 20.10 -23.45
N ARG A 138 -13.65 19.92 -24.73
CA ARG A 138 -14.08 21.00 -25.64
C ARG A 138 -15.56 21.34 -25.48
N GLU A 139 -16.40 20.35 -25.21
CA GLU A 139 -17.85 20.51 -25.03
C GLU A 139 -18.20 21.02 -23.62
N ASP A 140 -17.64 20.41 -22.57
CA ASP A 140 -17.76 20.88 -21.20
C ASP A 140 -16.50 20.53 -20.38
N LYS A 141 -15.68 21.56 -20.10
CA LYS A 141 -14.48 21.46 -19.26
C LYS A 141 -14.77 20.87 -17.86
N GLY A 142 -16.02 20.86 -17.40
CA GLY A 142 -16.48 20.34 -16.12
C GLY A 142 -16.69 18.83 -16.05
N GLU A 143 -17.04 18.17 -17.16
CA GLU A 143 -17.50 16.77 -17.17
C GLU A 143 -16.39 15.73 -16.99
N SER A 144 -15.17 16.09 -17.37
CA SER A 144 -14.01 15.19 -17.34
C SER A 144 -12.81 15.84 -16.65
N SER A 145 -11.97 15.02 -16.02
CA SER A 145 -10.78 15.48 -15.30
C SER A 145 -9.73 14.39 -15.39
N MET A 146 -8.46 14.77 -15.53
CA MET A 146 -7.32 13.86 -15.36
C MET A 146 -7.21 13.34 -13.90
N ALA A 147 -8.05 13.84 -12.98
CA ALA A 147 -8.02 13.54 -11.53
C ALA A 147 -8.71 12.24 -11.09
N GLY A 148 -8.77 11.22 -11.93
CA GLY A 148 -9.03 9.87 -11.43
C GLY A 148 -7.75 9.28 -10.84
N ILE A 149 -7.31 9.74 -9.65
CA ILE A 149 -6.23 9.20 -8.76
C ILE A 149 -5.00 10.11 -8.52
N ASP A 150 -4.63 11.06 -9.39
CA ASP A 150 -3.29 11.68 -9.31
C ASP A 150 -3.10 12.92 -8.39
N LEU A 151 -4.17 13.56 -7.89
CA LEU A 151 -4.01 14.80 -7.10
C LEU A 151 -3.50 14.58 -5.66
N VAL A 152 -3.73 13.39 -5.09
CA VAL A 152 -3.24 13.04 -3.74
C VAL A 152 -1.73 12.80 -3.76
N THR A 153 -1.20 12.32 -4.89
CA THR A 153 0.23 12.10 -5.11
C THR A 153 0.95 13.42 -5.39
N ALA A 154 0.39 14.28 -6.26
CA ALA A 154 1.00 15.57 -6.62
C ALA A 154 1.15 16.51 -5.42
N LYS A 155 0.12 16.69 -4.58
CA LYS A 155 0.20 17.55 -3.38
C LYS A 155 1.12 16.99 -2.29
N LYS A 156 1.37 15.67 -2.27
CA LYS A 156 2.33 15.02 -1.37
C LYS A 156 3.77 15.28 -1.82
N VAL A 157 4.01 15.21 -3.13
CA VAL A 157 5.31 15.47 -3.75
C VAL A 157 5.69 16.95 -3.58
N GLU A 158 4.76 17.87 -3.81
CA GLU A 158 5.00 19.31 -3.70
C GLU A 158 5.35 19.75 -2.26
N LYS A 159 4.61 19.26 -1.26
CA LYS A 159 4.94 19.46 0.18
C LYS A 159 6.23 18.76 0.62
N GLN A 160 6.63 17.67 -0.05
CA GLN A 160 7.91 16.99 0.21
C GLN A 160 9.09 17.75 -0.39
N VAL A 161 8.95 18.30 -1.59
CA VAL A 161 9.96 19.15 -2.23
C VAL A 161 10.20 20.40 -1.38
N GLU A 162 9.14 21.04 -0.90
CA GLU A 162 9.22 22.24 -0.06
C GLU A 162 9.86 21.97 1.32
N ARG A 163 9.63 20.78 1.91
CA ARG A 163 10.34 20.33 3.12
C ARG A 163 11.81 19.99 2.84
N GLY A 164 12.11 19.40 1.70
CA GLY A 164 13.46 19.04 1.27
C GLY A 164 14.33 20.29 1.03
N THR A 165 13.81 21.30 0.34
CA THR A 165 14.51 22.58 0.14
C THR A 165 14.72 23.32 1.46
N ARG A 166 13.75 23.30 2.38
CA ARG A 166 13.91 23.94 3.70
C ARG A 166 14.95 23.25 4.58
N LEU A 167 15.06 21.92 4.52
CA LEU A 167 16.13 21.17 5.20
C LEU A 167 17.50 21.41 4.57
N LYS A 168 17.56 21.54 3.25
CA LYS A 168 18.82 21.83 2.53
C LYS A 168 19.35 23.23 2.88
N GLN A 169 18.46 24.23 2.98
CA GLN A 169 18.82 25.58 3.43
C GLN A 169 19.26 25.64 4.90
N LEU A 170 18.75 24.76 5.76
CA LEU A 170 19.20 24.65 7.16
C LEU A 170 20.59 24.00 7.25
N ARG A 171 20.85 22.95 6.45
CA ARG A 171 22.17 22.30 6.37
C ARG A 171 23.24 23.21 5.77
N GLU A 172 22.93 23.96 4.73
CA GLU A 172 23.85 24.94 4.14
C GLU A 172 24.24 26.06 5.13
N ARG A 173 23.34 26.41 6.07
CA ARG A 173 23.66 27.32 7.19
C ARG A 173 24.54 26.67 8.24
N GLU A 174 24.23 25.44 8.65
CA GLU A 174 25.06 24.68 9.61
C GLU A 174 26.47 24.41 9.07
N ASP A 175 26.61 24.03 7.79
CA ASP A 175 27.90 23.82 7.14
C ASP A 175 28.70 25.12 7.02
N SER A 176 28.03 26.26 6.75
CA SER A 176 28.66 27.58 6.75
C SER A 176 29.11 28.03 8.15
N ASP A 177 28.41 27.62 9.20
CA ASP A 177 28.77 27.91 10.59
C ASP A 177 29.93 27.02 11.07
N ILE A 178 29.97 25.75 10.62
CA ILE A 178 31.08 24.81 10.88
C ILE A 178 32.36 25.25 10.16
N ALA A 179 32.26 25.72 8.92
CA ALA A 179 33.41 26.26 8.18
C ALA A 179 34.02 27.48 8.89
N ARG A 180 33.18 28.39 9.42
CA ARG A 180 33.62 29.56 10.20
C ARG A 180 34.28 29.20 11.54
N LEU A 181 33.88 28.09 12.16
CA LEU A 181 34.50 27.58 13.39
C LEU A 181 35.84 26.88 13.12
N THR A 182 35.99 26.27 11.94
CA THR A 182 37.21 25.56 11.52
C THR A 182 38.33 26.53 11.15
N GLU A 183 37.99 27.67 10.52
CA GLU A 183 38.94 28.74 10.17
C GLU A 183 39.52 29.47 11.41
N ARG A 184 38.88 29.31 12.59
CA ARG A 184 39.30 29.94 13.85
C ARG A 184 40.23 29.06 14.70
N ALA A 185 40.54 27.84 14.24
CA ALA A 185 41.21 26.81 15.03
C ALA A 185 42.61 26.40 14.54
N GLU A 186 43.22 27.14 13.62
CA GLU A 186 44.62 26.86 13.21
C GLU A 186 45.62 27.58 14.14
N ILE A 187 46.30 26.79 15.00
CA ILE A 187 47.60 27.14 15.61
C ILE A 187 48.58 26.01 15.29
N PRO A 188 49.82 26.32 14.82
CA PRO A 188 50.75 25.34 14.27
C PRO A 188 51.57 24.64 15.37
N SER A 189 51.82 23.34 15.21
CA SER A 189 52.71 22.56 16.07
C SER A 189 53.98 22.13 15.32
N GLN A 190 55.12 22.66 15.79
CA GLN A 190 56.46 22.25 15.39
C GLN A 190 56.91 20.95 16.07
N SER A 191 57.79 20.27 15.36
CA SER A 191 58.54 19.05 15.63
C SER A 191 59.31 18.97 16.96
N SER A 192 59.48 17.76 17.49
CA SER A 192 60.82 17.26 17.88
C SER A 192 60.84 15.74 18.09
N SER A 193 61.95 15.17 17.63
CA SER A 193 62.36 13.77 17.59
C SER A 193 63.21 13.37 18.80
N SER A 194 63.15 12.11 19.23
CA SER A 194 64.35 11.38 19.67
C SER A 194 64.11 9.88 19.83
N SER A 195 65.04 9.14 19.23
CA SER A 195 65.26 7.69 19.18
C SER A 195 65.97 7.12 20.42
N SER A 196 65.72 5.85 20.76
CA SER A 196 66.77 4.91 21.19
C SER A 196 66.31 3.43 21.15
N SER A 197 67.24 2.60 20.66
CA SER A 197 67.15 1.17 20.36
C SER A 197 67.36 0.25 21.60
N PRO A 198 67.17 -1.08 21.48
CA PRO A 198 67.01 -2.00 22.61
C PRO A 198 68.31 -2.74 23.01
N VAL A 199 68.39 -3.16 24.27
CA VAL A 199 69.44 -4.08 24.77
C VAL A 199 68.84 -5.48 24.94
N SER A 200 69.51 -6.46 24.33
CA SER A 200 69.25 -7.89 24.48
C SER A 200 70.25 -8.48 25.48
N THR A 201 69.79 -9.35 26.37
CA THR A 201 70.66 -10.34 27.03
C THR A 201 69.91 -11.68 27.16
N THR A 202 70.52 -12.68 26.54
CA THR A 202 70.18 -14.09 26.54
C THR A 202 70.62 -14.78 27.84
N SER A 203 69.79 -15.66 28.40
CA SER A 203 70.25 -16.96 28.94
C SER A 203 69.08 -17.87 29.33
N SER A 204 69.06 -19.06 28.74
CA SER A 204 68.53 -20.33 29.27
C SER A 204 69.78 -21.20 29.55
N PRO A 205 69.77 -22.27 30.40
CA PRO A 205 68.68 -23.26 30.54
C PRO A 205 68.52 -23.93 31.94
N ALA A 206 67.42 -24.66 32.16
CA ALA A 206 67.44 -26.06 32.64
C ALA A 206 66.04 -26.65 32.94
N ARG A 207 65.87 -27.88 32.46
CA ARG A 207 64.85 -28.92 32.71
C ARG A 207 64.23 -28.95 34.12
N GLY A 208 62.91 -29.16 34.17
CA GLY A 208 62.19 -29.65 35.35
C GLY A 208 60.78 -30.15 35.04
N SER A 209 60.61 -31.47 35.16
CA SER A 209 59.39 -32.29 35.35
C SER A 209 58.11 -32.07 34.51
N ARG A 210 57.82 -33.13 33.76
CA ARG A 210 56.60 -33.43 33.02
C ARG A 210 55.48 -33.79 34.01
N SER A 211 54.59 -32.84 34.32
CA SER A 211 53.34 -33.14 35.03
C SER A 211 52.23 -33.45 34.01
N GLN A 212 51.76 -34.69 34.02
CA GLN A 212 50.60 -35.15 33.26
C GLN A 212 49.34 -34.38 33.72
N ARG A 213 48.95 -33.37 32.94
CA ARG A 213 47.68 -32.68 33.16
C ARG A 213 46.55 -33.59 32.66
N LYS A 214 45.76 -34.10 33.60
CA LYS A 214 44.50 -34.84 33.36
C LYS A 214 43.69 -34.13 32.27
N LYS A 215 43.27 -34.87 31.24
CA LYS A 215 42.28 -34.41 30.25
C LYS A 215 40.97 -34.09 31.00
N LEU A 216 40.76 -32.82 31.32
CA LEU A 216 39.45 -32.29 31.66
C LEU A 216 38.57 -32.42 30.40
N LYS A 217 37.40 -33.04 30.55
CA LYS A 217 36.35 -33.08 29.53
C LYS A 217 36.16 -31.66 29.00
N GLN A 218 36.36 -31.45 27.70
CA GLN A 218 36.14 -30.15 27.06
C GLN A 218 34.68 -29.76 27.25
N SER A 219 34.44 -28.71 28.01
CA SER A 219 33.16 -27.99 28.01
C SER A 219 32.86 -27.53 26.57
N PRO A 220 31.58 -27.48 26.13
CA PRO A 220 31.24 -27.00 24.80
C PRO A 220 31.81 -25.60 24.58
N SER A 221 32.70 -25.41 23.59
CA SER A 221 33.24 -24.07 23.31
C SER A 221 32.18 -23.26 22.56
N ILE A 222 31.43 -22.42 23.28
CA ILE A 222 30.47 -21.50 22.66
C ILE A 222 31.27 -20.49 21.82
N SER A 223 31.04 -20.50 20.50
CA SER A 223 31.74 -19.66 19.53
C SER A 223 30.90 -18.46 19.14
N VAL A 224 31.51 -17.28 19.05
CA VAL A 224 30.87 -16.05 18.51
C VAL A 224 30.47 -16.19 17.04
N LYS A 225 30.92 -17.25 16.35
CA LYS A 225 30.58 -17.57 14.96
C LYS A 225 29.32 -18.45 14.82
N ASP A 226 28.72 -18.87 15.93
CA ASP A 226 27.50 -19.69 15.88
C ASP A 226 26.35 -18.93 15.19
N LEU A 227 25.75 -19.57 14.19
CA LEU A 227 24.70 -18.98 13.35
C LEU A 227 23.42 -18.70 14.13
N ASN A 228 23.05 -19.53 15.11
CA ASN A 228 21.86 -19.30 15.94
C ASN A 228 22.07 -18.08 16.85
N LEU A 229 23.27 -17.94 17.39
CA LEU A 229 23.66 -16.80 18.21
C LEU A 229 23.63 -15.50 17.40
N ILE A 230 24.23 -15.49 16.21
CA ILE A 230 24.23 -14.33 15.30
C ILE A 230 22.80 -13.97 14.88
N SER A 231 21.99 -14.97 14.53
CA SER A 231 20.60 -14.78 14.11
C SER A 231 19.76 -14.18 15.22
N THR A 232 19.98 -14.61 16.46
CA THR A 232 19.32 -14.06 17.64
C THR A 232 19.72 -12.61 17.85
N TRP A 233 21.01 -12.27 17.81
CA TRP A 233 21.47 -10.89 17.94
C TRP A 233 20.89 -9.95 16.88
N ASP A 234 20.79 -10.43 15.64
CA ASP A 234 20.21 -9.68 14.53
C ASP A 234 18.69 -9.52 14.67
N ARG A 235 17.97 -10.59 15.01
CA ARG A 235 16.53 -10.55 15.28
C ARG A 235 16.19 -9.56 16.40
N GLU A 236 16.93 -9.61 17.50
CA GLU A 236 16.73 -8.75 18.67
C GLU A 236 17.38 -7.36 18.52
N LYS A 237 17.95 -7.08 17.34
CA LYS A 237 18.57 -5.78 17.00
C LYS A 237 19.64 -5.33 18.00
N LEU A 238 20.38 -6.27 18.58
CA LEU A 238 21.48 -5.90 19.47
C LEU A 238 22.56 -5.16 18.67
N SER A 239 23.02 -4.02 19.18
CA SER A 239 24.23 -3.38 18.68
C SER A 239 25.42 -4.31 18.84
N VAL A 240 26.49 -4.11 18.06
CA VAL A 240 27.72 -4.91 18.20
C VAL A 240 28.25 -4.84 19.64
N ARG A 241 28.16 -3.67 20.28
CA ARG A 241 28.57 -3.50 21.69
C ARG A 241 27.71 -4.33 22.63
N GLN A 242 26.38 -4.24 22.52
CA GLN A 242 25.45 -5.02 23.35
C GLN A 242 25.66 -6.52 23.15
N ALA A 243 25.74 -7.00 21.91
CA ALA A 243 26.00 -8.40 21.62
C ALA A 243 27.33 -8.89 22.22
N THR A 244 28.38 -8.07 22.16
CA THR A 244 29.69 -8.40 22.76
C THR A 244 29.58 -8.47 24.29
N SER A 245 28.96 -7.48 24.92
CA SER A 245 28.86 -7.41 26.38
C SER A 245 27.94 -8.49 26.95
N THR A 246 26.79 -8.76 26.31
CA THR A 246 25.87 -9.82 26.77
C THR A 246 26.50 -11.18 26.60
N PHE A 247 27.17 -11.45 25.47
CA PHE A 247 27.89 -12.70 25.27
C PHE A 247 29.00 -12.91 26.30
N ALA A 248 29.81 -11.88 26.57
CA ALA A 248 30.86 -11.92 27.56
C ALA A 248 30.32 -12.21 28.97
N ALA A 249 29.26 -11.52 29.39
CA ALA A 249 28.63 -11.73 30.69
C ALA A 249 28.03 -13.14 30.80
N THR A 250 27.33 -13.62 29.76
CA THR A 250 26.79 -14.98 29.75
C THR A 250 27.90 -16.04 29.82
N ALA A 251 29.00 -15.85 29.08
CA ALA A 251 30.16 -16.74 29.11
C ALA A 251 30.77 -16.82 30.52
N GLN A 252 30.90 -15.70 31.23
CA GLN A 252 31.36 -15.67 32.63
C GLN A 252 30.45 -16.46 33.56
N VAL A 253 29.13 -16.25 33.46
CA VAL A 253 28.13 -16.99 34.27
C VAL A 253 28.20 -18.50 34.00
N LEU A 254 28.52 -18.90 32.77
CA LEU A 254 28.72 -20.29 32.38
C LEU A 254 30.12 -20.85 32.74
N GLY A 255 30.95 -20.07 33.46
CA GLY A 255 32.27 -20.49 33.91
C GLY A 255 33.36 -20.49 32.82
N MET A 256 33.15 -19.77 31.72
CA MET A 256 34.14 -19.62 30.66
C MET A 256 35.11 -18.46 30.98
N ASP A 257 36.40 -18.66 30.75
CA ASP A 257 37.41 -17.61 30.88
C ASP A 257 37.42 -16.69 29.65
N ILE A 258 36.97 -15.45 29.81
CA ILE A 258 36.99 -14.44 28.74
C ILE A 258 38.40 -14.23 28.18
N GLY A 259 39.45 -14.27 29.01
CA GLY A 259 40.83 -14.05 28.58
C GLY A 259 41.29 -15.05 27.53
N SER A 260 40.72 -16.25 27.56
CA SER A 260 40.96 -17.31 26.58
C SER A 260 40.05 -17.25 25.33
N MET A 261 39.06 -16.35 25.30
CA MET A 261 38.07 -16.28 24.22
C MET A 261 38.34 -15.11 23.27
N ALA A 262 38.13 -15.32 21.97
CA ALA A 262 38.19 -14.27 20.95
C ALA A 262 36.91 -13.39 20.96
N VAL A 263 36.67 -12.65 22.04
CA VAL A 263 35.45 -11.83 22.23
C VAL A 263 35.84 -10.35 22.30
N SER A 264 36.00 -9.74 21.12
CA SER A 264 36.13 -8.29 20.99
C SER A 264 34.99 -7.73 20.14
N LYS A 265 34.70 -6.42 20.26
CA LYS A 265 33.73 -5.74 19.40
C LYS A 265 34.01 -6.01 17.91
N SER A 266 35.28 -5.95 17.50
CA SER A 266 35.70 -6.20 16.12
C SER A 266 35.53 -7.66 15.72
N THR A 267 35.79 -8.60 16.63
CA THR A 267 35.58 -10.03 16.35
C THR A 267 34.10 -10.35 16.17
N VAL A 268 33.23 -9.85 17.07
CA VAL A 268 31.77 -10.02 16.97
C VAL A 268 31.23 -9.37 15.69
N HIS A 269 31.73 -8.18 15.33
CA HIS A 269 31.33 -7.52 14.09
C HIS A 269 31.64 -8.37 12.86
N ARG A 270 32.88 -8.86 12.72
CA ARG A 270 33.29 -9.72 11.61
C ARG A 270 32.52 -11.04 11.59
N ALA A 271 32.33 -11.65 12.75
CA ALA A 271 31.55 -12.88 12.87
C ALA A 271 30.10 -12.69 12.39
N ARG A 272 29.44 -11.57 12.77
CA ARG A 272 28.08 -11.26 12.29
C ARG A 272 28.01 -11.04 10.79
N ILE A 273 28.97 -10.34 10.20
CA ILE A 273 29.03 -10.11 8.74
C ILE A 273 29.11 -11.45 8.00
N ALA A 274 30.08 -12.29 8.37
CA ALA A 274 30.27 -13.61 7.75
C ALA A 274 29.08 -14.55 8.01
N GLY A 275 28.53 -14.53 9.23
CA GLY A 275 27.39 -15.37 9.58
C GLY A 275 26.11 -15.00 8.85
N ARG A 276 25.88 -13.71 8.53
CA ARG A 276 24.72 -13.30 7.70
C ARG A 276 24.82 -13.84 6.29
N GLU A 277 26.00 -13.77 5.69
CA GLU A 277 26.26 -14.29 4.35
C GLU A 277 26.09 -15.82 4.33
N GLN A 278 26.74 -16.52 5.26
CA GLN A 278 26.60 -17.98 5.41
C GLN A 278 25.15 -18.41 5.67
N ALA A 279 24.40 -17.65 6.50
CA ALA A 279 22.99 -17.92 6.74
C ALA A 279 22.15 -17.71 5.47
N ALA A 280 22.39 -16.65 4.71
CA ALA A 280 21.68 -16.38 3.48
C ALA A 280 21.90 -17.48 2.43
N GLU A 281 23.14 -17.95 2.26
CA GLU A 281 23.46 -19.10 1.41
C GLU A 281 22.71 -20.36 1.86
N LYS A 282 22.77 -20.70 3.15
CA LYS A 282 22.06 -21.84 3.71
C LYS A 282 20.54 -21.74 3.55
N ILE A 283 19.96 -20.53 3.71
CA ILE A 283 18.53 -20.29 3.48
C ILE A 283 18.17 -20.53 2.01
N VAL A 284 19.01 -20.10 1.06
CA VAL A 284 18.78 -20.35 -0.36
C VAL A 284 18.83 -21.85 -0.68
N GLU A 285 19.78 -22.59 -0.10
CA GLU A 285 19.87 -24.05 -0.26
C GLU A 285 18.67 -24.78 0.33
N LEU A 286 18.30 -24.47 1.57
CA LEU A 286 17.12 -25.05 2.24
C LEU A 286 15.85 -24.74 1.43
N ARG A 287 15.73 -23.51 0.93
CA ARG A 287 14.61 -23.12 0.07
C ARG A 287 14.52 -24.00 -1.18
N LYS A 288 15.63 -24.34 -1.84
CA LYS A 288 15.58 -25.22 -3.03
C LYS A 288 14.98 -26.60 -2.72
N GLN A 289 15.12 -27.09 -1.49
CA GLN A 289 14.56 -28.37 -1.05
C GLN A 289 13.10 -28.26 -0.62
N GLU A 290 12.71 -27.11 -0.05
CA GLU A 290 11.39 -26.89 0.56
C GLU A 290 10.41 -26.13 -0.34
N ILE A 291 10.84 -25.62 -1.50
CA ILE A 291 10.00 -24.73 -2.30
C ILE A 291 8.84 -25.50 -2.96
N PRO A 292 7.59 -25.11 -2.69
CA PRO A 292 6.44 -25.73 -3.32
C PRO A 292 6.46 -25.58 -4.84
N GLU A 293 5.84 -26.54 -5.54
CA GLU A 293 5.69 -26.52 -7.01
C GLU A 293 4.77 -25.39 -7.51
N ARG A 294 3.94 -24.83 -6.62
CA ARG A 294 2.96 -23.80 -6.95
C ARG A 294 3.12 -22.62 -6.01
N LEU A 295 3.40 -21.46 -6.60
CA LEU A 295 3.72 -20.25 -5.87
C LEU A 295 2.81 -19.10 -6.31
N VAL A 296 2.42 -18.30 -5.32
CA VAL A 296 1.83 -16.97 -5.51
C VAL A 296 2.93 -15.95 -5.30
N LEU A 297 3.14 -15.09 -6.30
CA LEU A 297 4.09 -13.98 -6.22
C LEU A 297 3.41 -12.75 -5.61
N HIS A 298 4.05 -12.17 -4.62
CA HIS A 298 3.59 -10.99 -3.89
C HIS A 298 4.58 -9.85 -4.04
N TRP A 299 4.07 -8.63 -4.18
CA TRP A 299 4.88 -7.43 -4.06
C TRP A 299 4.12 -6.25 -3.46
N ASP A 300 4.86 -5.40 -2.75
CA ASP A 300 4.36 -4.14 -2.21
C ASP A 300 5.51 -3.11 -2.18
N GLY A 301 5.17 -1.83 -2.30
CA GLY A 301 6.12 -0.75 -2.46
C GLY A 301 5.98 0.34 -1.41
N LYS A 302 7.11 0.90 -0.96
CA LYS A 302 7.12 2.07 -0.08
C LYS A 302 8.34 2.95 -0.27
N LEU A 303 8.11 4.27 -0.29
CA LEU A 303 9.16 5.26 -0.22
C LEU A 303 9.84 5.22 1.15
N LEU A 304 11.14 4.90 1.18
CA LEU A 304 11.96 4.81 2.39
C LEU A 304 13.27 5.59 2.25
N PRO A 305 13.87 6.05 3.35
CA PRO A 305 15.22 6.61 3.31
C PRO A 305 16.23 5.54 2.87
N SER A 306 17.02 5.89 1.85
CA SER A 306 18.18 5.14 1.37
C SER A 306 19.37 5.26 2.33
N LEU A 307 20.41 4.45 2.08
CA LEU A 307 21.67 4.53 2.81
C LEU A 307 22.42 5.86 2.62
N SER A 308 22.20 6.56 1.49
CA SER A 308 22.76 7.90 1.23
C SER A 308 21.98 9.03 1.90
N GLY A 309 20.78 8.74 2.41
CA GLY A 309 19.89 9.72 3.04
C GLY A 309 18.82 10.32 2.12
N ASP A 310 18.85 10.00 0.82
CA ASP A 310 17.78 10.32 -0.14
C ASP A 310 16.59 9.37 0.02
N THR A 311 15.43 9.68 -0.57
CA THR A 311 14.27 8.76 -0.55
C THR A 311 14.29 7.87 -1.78
N GLU A 312 14.13 6.56 -1.60
CA GLU A 312 14.06 5.56 -2.67
C GLU A 312 12.78 4.71 -2.53
N ASP A 313 12.24 4.25 -3.66
CA ASP A 313 11.12 3.30 -3.66
C ASP A 313 11.66 1.90 -3.34
N ARG A 314 11.20 1.30 -2.23
CA ARG A 314 11.58 -0.06 -1.82
C ARG A 314 10.45 -1.01 -2.11
N ILE A 315 10.73 -2.06 -2.89
CA ILE A 315 9.73 -3.05 -3.29
C ILE A 315 10.03 -4.35 -2.56
N ALA A 316 9.15 -4.78 -1.66
CA ALA A 316 9.23 -6.10 -1.06
C ALA A 316 8.74 -7.14 -2.07
N VAL A 317 9.51 -8.19 -2.31
CA VAL A 317 9.16 -9.28 -3.23
C VAL A 317 9.16 -10.60 -2.45
N LEU A 318 8.01 -11.28 -2.42
CA LEU A 318 7.83 -12.51 -1.67
C LEU A 318 7.10 -13.56 -2.50
N LEU A 319 7.30 -14.82 -2.12
CA LEU A 319 6.55 -15.96 -2.62
C LEU A 319 5.76 -16.56 -1.47
N THR A 320 4.54 -16.99 -1.75
CA THR A 320 3.80 -17.88 -0.85
C THR A 320 3.42 -19.15 -1.60
N GLY A 321 3.21 -20.24 -0.88
CA GLY A 321 2.82 -21.52 -1.45
C GLY A 321 1.96 -22.32 -0.49
N GLU A 322 1.78 -23.60 -0.82
CA GLU A 322 1.02 -24.54 0.01
C GLU A 322 1.62 -24.67 1.43
N ASP A 323 0.81 -25.15 2.38
CA ASP A 323 1.20 -25.42 3.76
C ASP A 323 1.84 -24.21 4.50
N ASP A 324 1.29 -23.01 4.26
CA ASP A 324 1.74 -21.73 4.85
C ASP A 324 3.20 -21.35 4.51
N ALA A 325 3.75 -21.91 3.44
CA ALA A 325 5.06 -21.52 2.92
C ALA A 325 5.08 -20.03 2.55
N GLU A 326 6.12 -19.31 2.98
CA GLU A 326 6.33 -17.90 2.67
C GLU A 326 7.85 -17.64 2.63
N PHE A 327 8.32 -16.99 1.56
CA PHE A 327 9.73 -16.77 1.32
C PHE A 327 9.97 -15.33 0.89
N LEU A 328 10.76 -14.59 1.67
CA LEU A 328 11.28 -13.29 1.26
C LEU A 328 12.40 -13.47 0.23
N LEU A 329 12.18 -12.98 -0.99
CA LEU A 329 13.22 -12.94 -2.02
C LEU A 329 14.16 -11.76 -1.76
N GLY A 330 13.58 -10.57 -1.60
CA GLY A 330 14.33 -9.36 -1.32
C GLY A 330 13.43 -8.16 -1.06
N VAL A 331 14.06 -7.04 -0.69
CA VAL A 331 13.41 -5.73 -0.66
C VAL A 331 14.24 -4.73 -1.46
N PRO A 332 14.48 -4.98 -2.76
CA PRO A 332 15.30 -4.12 -3.61
C PRO A 332 14.79 -2.67 -3.70
N ALA A 333 15.71 -1.77 -4.04
CA ALA A 333 15.38 -0.40 -4.43
C ALA A 333 14.95 -0.35 -5.90
N SER A 334 13.97 0.49 -6.18
CA SER A 334 13.47 0.84 -7.50
C SER A 334 13.70 2.33 -7.74
N SER A 335 13.95 2.70 -8.99
CA SER A 335 14.13 4.11 -9.40
C SER A 335 12.85 4.94 -9.25
N ASP A 336 11.69 4.30 -9.42
CA ASP A 336 10.37 4.88 -9.18
C ASP A 336 9.31 3.77 -8.96
N SER A 337 8.08 4.19 -8.66
CA SER A 337 6.92 3.34 -8.42
C SER A 337 6.07 3.07 -9.68
N THR A 338 6.62 3.30 -10.88
CA THR A 338 5.93 2.95 -12.13
C THR A 338 5.84 1.43 -12.29
N GLY A 339 4.77 0.95 -12.92
CA GLY A 339 4.58 -0.48 -13.15
C GLY A 339 5.71 -1.14 -13.96
N ARG A 340 6.42 -0.38 -14.80
CA ARG A 340 7.61 -0.86 -15.52
C ARG A 340 8.75 -1.21 -14.56
N ASN A 341 9.12 -0.28 -13.68
CA ASN A 341 10.27 -0.48 -12.80
C ASN A 341 9.95 -1.47 -11.69
N VAL A 342 8.72 -1.45 -11.16
CA VAL A 342 8.22 -2.48 -10.25
C VAL A 342 8.35 -3.87 -10.89
N ALA A 343 7.86 -4.06 -12.13
CA ALA A 343 7.98 -5.33 -12.82
C ALA A 343 9.43 -5.77 -13.02
N ALA A 344 10.31 -4.87 -13.48
CA ALA A 344 11.72 -5.20 -13.71
C ALA A 344 12.43 -5.67 -12.44
N VAL A 345 12.18 -4.98 -11.32
CA VAL A 345 12.74 -5.32 -10.01
C VAL A 345 12.20 -6.66 -9.50
N VAL A 346 10.89 -6.88 -9.63
CA VAL A 346 10.23 -8.14 -9.25
C VAL A 346 10.77 -9.32 -10.07
N LEU A 347 10.86 -9.17 -11.39
CA LEU A 347 11.37 -10.20 -12.29
C LEU A 347 12.83 -10.57 -11.98
N LYS A 348 13.68 -9.57 -11.70
CA LYS A 348 15.06 -9.82 -11.29
C LYS A 348 15.15 -10.72 -10.04
N GLU A 349 14.33 -10.45 -9.01
CA GLU A 349 14.32 -11.28 -7.79
C GLU A 349 13.77 -12.69 -8.05
N VAL A 350 12.78 -12.83 -8.95
CA VAL A 350 12.25 -14.12 -9.40
C VAL A 350 13.31 -14.94 -10.16
N ASP A 351 14.11 -14.28 -10.99
CA ASP A 351 15.16 -14.90 -11.80
C ASP A 351 16.31 -15.39 -10.94
N GLU A 352 16.78 -14.55 -10.01
CA GLU A 352 17.80 -14.92 -9.03
C GLU A 352 17.36 -16.11 -8.15
N ALA A 353 16.05 -16.22 -7.88
CA ALA A 353 15.49 -17.33 -7.12
C ALA A 353 15.33 -18.62 -7.95
N GLY A 354 15.28 -18.54 -9.29
CA GLY A 354 15.12 -19.69 -10.18
C GLY A 354 13.74 -20.35 -10.06
N VAL A 355 12.67 -19.55 -9.95
CA VAL A 355 11.29 -20.03 -9.66
C VAL A 355 10.26 -19.64 -10.73
N ARG A 356 10.71 -19.17 -11.90
CA ARG A 356 9.84 -18.64 -12.97
C ARG A 356 8.70 -19.59 -13.33
N ASP A 357 8.99 -20.88 -13.41
CA ASP A 357 8.10 -21.98 -13.80
C ASP A 357 7.09 -22.37 -12.71
N LYS A 358 7.42 -22.13 -11.44
CA LYS A 358 6.55 -22.47 -10.29
C LYS A 358 5.49 -21.42 -9.95
N ILE A 359 5.59 -20.20 -10.49
CA ILE A 359 4.64 -19.12 -10.22
C ILE A 359 3.33 -19.34 -10.98
N ILE A 360 2.21 -19.51 -10.29
CA ILE A 360 0.90 -19.73 -10.92
C ILE A 360 -0.05 -18.53 -10.78
N ALA A 361 0.27 -17.62 -9.85
CA ALA A 361 -0.59 -16.49 -9.52
C ALA A 361 0.22 -15.29 -9.01
N PHE A 362 -0.41 -14.11 -9.08
CA PHE A 362 0.03 -12.91 -8.41
C PHE A 362 -0.95 -12.51 -7.33
N CYS A 363 -0.46 -11.94 -6.22
CA CYS A 363 -1.27 -11.17 -5.30
C CYS A 363 -0.69 -9.77 -5.11
N PHE A 364 -1.53 -8.76 -5.34
CA PHE A 364 -1.10 -7.37 -5.47
C PHE A 364 -2.21 -6.40 -5.03
N ASP A 365 -1.79 -5.20 -4.63
CA ASP A 365 -2.70 -4.08 -4.38
C ASP A 365 -3.27 -3.54 -5.69
N THR A 366 -4.54 -3.14 -5.70
CA THR A 366 -5.25 -2.74 -6.92
C THR A 366 -4.95 -1.31 -7.38
N THR A 367 -3.70 -0.86 -7.21
CA THR A 367 -3.22 0.44 -7.68
C THR A 367 -3.07 0.44 -9.21
N ALA A 368 -3.09 1.63 -9.81
CA ALA A 368 -2.91 1.77 -11.26
C ALA A 368 -1.52 1.30 -11.72
N SER A 369 -0.48 1.47 -10.88
CA SER A 369 0.88 0.99 -11.19
C SER A 369 0.96 -0.53 -11.29
N ASN A 370 0.13 -1.27 -10.54
CA ASN A 370 0.07 -2.72 -10.64
C ASN A 370 -0.88 -3.18 -11.76
N THR A 371 -2.07 -2.59 -11.84
CA THR A 371 -3.19 -3.11 -12.63
C THR A 371 -3.42 -2.44 -13.99
N GLY A 372 -2.67 -1.39 -14.32
CA GLY A 372 -2.85 -0.65 -15.57
C GLY A 372 -2.73 -1.52 -16.82
N MET A 373 -3.69 -1.39 -17.75
CA MET A 373 -3.81 -2.27 -18.93
C MET A 373 -2.67 -2.14 -19.97
N VAL A 374 -1.82 -1.12 -19.85
CA VAL A 374 -0.73 -0.84 -20.82
C VAL A 374 0.64 -0.84 -20.15
N GLN A 375 0.73 -0.34 -18.92
CA GLN A 375 1.99 -0.10 -18.21
C GLN A 375 2.03 -0.74 -16.81
N GLY A 376 0.97 -1.47 -16.42
CA GLY A 376 0.86 -2.10 -15.11
C GLY A 376 1.87 -3.22 -14.93
N ALA A 377 2.35 -3.39 -13.70
CA ALA A 377 3.33 -4.42 -13.36
C ALA A 377 2.84 -5.83 -13.73
N CYS A 378 1.57 -6.18 -13.46
CA CYS A 378 1.05 -7.54 -13.69
C CYS A 378 1.18 -7.97 -15.16
N ILE A 379 0.80 -7.09 -16.10
CA ILE A 379 0.86 -7.38 -17.55
C ILE A 379 2.31 -7.59 -17.99
N ARG A 380 3.22 -6.76 -17.48
CA ARG A 380 4.64 -6.84 -17.84
C ARG A 380 5.28 -8.13 -17.34
N ILE A 381 4.92 -8.54 -16.12
CA ILE A 381 5.41 -9.80 -15.55
C ILE A 381 4.85 -10.98 -16.36
N GLU A 382 3.56 -11.02 -16.71
CA GLU A 382 3.01 -12.07 -17.59
C GLU A 382 3.68 -12.11 -18.97
N GLN A 383 3.93 -10.95 -19.58
CA GLN A 383 4.62 -10.85 -20.87
C GLN A 383 6.04 -11.41 -20.81
N GLU A 384 6.79 -11.08 -19.76
CA GLU A 384 8.16 -11.56 -19.58
C GLU A 384 8.21 -13.06 -19.23
N LEU A 385 7.24 -13.55 -18.47
CA LEU A 385 7.11 -14.98 -18.15
C LEU A 385 6.54 -15.79 -19.32
N GLY A 386 5.98 -15.14 -20.35
CA GLY A 386 5.45 -15.78 -21.55
C GLY A 386 4.19 -16.62 -21.33
N ARG A 387 3.45 -16.40 -20.23
CA ARG A 387 2.25 -17.17 -19.88
C ARG A 387 1.23 -16.37 -19.07
N SER A 388 -0.03 -16.78 -19.16
CA SER A 388 -1.13 -16.22 -18.36
C SER A 388 -1.10 -16.80 -16.93
N LEU A 389 -1.31 -15.93 -15.94
CA LEU A 389 -1.32 -16.25 -14.52
C LEU A 389 -2.63 -15.81 -13.87
N LEU A 390 -2.93 -16.35 -12.69
CA LEU A 390 -4.09 -15.91 -11.91
C LEU A 390 -3.82 -14.55 -11.27
N TRP A 391 -4.76 -13.62 -11.44
CA TRP A 391 -4.67 -12.29 -10.83
C TRP A 391 -5.51 -12.24 -9.55
N LEU A 392 -4.85 -12.40 -8.40
CA LEU A 392 -5.48 -12.41 -7.08
C LEU A 392 -5.35 -11.03 -6.45
N ALA A 393 -6.19 -10.09 -6.88
CA ALA A 393 -6.24 -8.76 -6.27
C ALA A 393 -6.42 -8.84 -4.75
N CYS A 394 -5.60 -8.12 -4.00
CA CYS A 394 -5.58 -8.16 -2.53
C CYS A 394 -6.95 -7.82 -1.95
N ARG A 395 -7.62 -8.79 -1.31
CA ARG A 395 -8.96 -8.59 -0.76
C ARG A 395 -8.99 -7.63 0.42
N HIS A 396 -7.95 -7.60 1.25
CA HIS A 396 -7.83 -6.58 2.30
C HIS A 396 -7.79 -5.18 1.69
N HIS A 397 -6.99 -4.95 0.64
CA HIS A 397 -6.93 -3.66 -0.04
C HIS A 397 -8.29 -3.25 -0.62
N VAL A 398 -9.02 -4.19 -1.26
CA VAL A 398 -10.37 -3.94 -1.78
C VAL A 398 -11.32 -3.48 -0.68
N HIS A 399 -11.36 -4.18 0.46
CA HIS A 399 -12.22 -3.81 1.58
C HIS A 399 -11.78 -2.52 2.27
N GLU A 400 -10.49 -2.24 2.31
CA GLU A 400 -9.95 -0.94 2.73
C GLU A 400 -10.52 0.21 1.88
N VAL A 401 -10.55 0.06 0.54
CA VAL A 401 -11.12 1.05 -0.37
C VAL A 401 -12.63 1.20 -0.16
N ILE A 402 -13.36 0.11 0.07
CA ILE A 402 -14.80 0.17 0.37
C ILE A 402 -15.06 0.96 1.65
N LEU A 403 -14.36 0.65 2.73
CA LEU A 403 -14.52 1.36 4.00
C LEU A 403 -14.09 2.83 3.89
N LYS A 404 -13.05 3.12 3.10
CA LYS A 404 -12.63 4.50 2.79
C LYS A 404 -13.79 5.29 2.21
N ASP A 405 -14.38 4.80 1.14
CA ASP A 405 -15.42 5.51 0.41
C ASP A 405 -16.68 5.70 1.26
N VAL A 406 -17.05 4.68 2.05
CA VAL A 406 -18.13 4.78 3.04
C VAL A 406 -17.83 5.84 4.11
N PHE A 407 -16.61 5.84 4.65
CA PHE A 407 -16.19 6.81 5.65
C PHE A 407 -16.23 8.24 5.08
N GLU A 408 -15.68 8.45 3.89
CA GLU A 408 -15.65 9.78 3.23
C GLU A 408 -17.06 10.25 2.85
N ALA A 409 -17.95 9.35 2.43
CA ALA A 409 -19.35 9.68 2.14
C ALA A 409 -20.13 10.18 3.36
N ARG A 410 -19.72 9.81 4.59
CA ARG A 410 -20.42 10.17 5.84
C ARG A 410 -19.73 11.22 6.69
N LEU A 411 -18.40 11.19 6.76
CA LEU A 411 -17.59 12.06 7.60
C LEU A 411 -16.74 13.05 6.81
N GLY A 412 -16.81 12.99 5.48
CA GLY A 412 -16.06 13.84 4.56
C GLY A 412 -14.60 13.41 4.40
N SER A 413 -13.97 13.87 3.32
CA SER A 413 -12.54 13.66 3.10
C SER A 413 -11.72 14.58 4.02
N SER A 414 -10.65 14.05 4.62
CA SER A 414 -9.72 14.85 5.43
C SER A 414 -8.43 15.09 4.67
N SER A 415 -7.97 16.34 4.62
CA SER A 415 -6.72 16.76 3.98
C SER A 415 -5.49 16.68 4.91
N GLY A 416 -5.70 16.36 6.19
CA GLY A 416 -4.65 16.21 7.20
C GLY A 416 -4.08 14.79 7.28
N PRO A 417 -2.83 14.61 7.76
CA PRO A 417 -2.22 13.29 7.95
C PRO A 417 -2.95 12.45 9.02
N ASP A 418 -3.58 13.11 9.99
CA ASP A 418 -4.37 12.51 11.05
C ASP A 418 -5.86 12.86 10.89
N ILE A 419 -6.73 11.92 11.25
CA ILE A 419 -8.18 12.13 11.28
C ILE A 419 -8.53 12.87 12.58
N GLY A 420 -9.02 14.11 12.46
CA GLY A 420 -9.26 15.01 13.60
C GLY A 420 -10.16 14.41 14.69
N ILE A 421 -11.25 13.72 14.31
CA ILE A 421 -12.15 13.06 15.27
C ILE A 421 -11.45 11.92 16.04
N PHE A 422 -10.54 11.18 15.40
CA PHE A 422 -9.76 10.12 16.05
C PHE A 422 -8.70 10.68 16.99
N LYS A 423 -8.10 11.81 16.60
CA LYS A 423 -7.18 12.54 17.49
C LYS A 423 -7.88 12.98 18.77
N ARG A 424 -9.08 13.54 18.67
CA ARG A 424 -9.88 13.91 19.86
C ARG A 424 -10.22 12.69 20.73
N LEU A 425 -10.64 11.58 20.14
CA LEU A 425 -10.88 10.33 20.89
C LEU A 425 -9.64 9.91 21.69
N ARG A 426 -8.46 9.91 21.05
CA ARG A 426 -7.21 9.53 21.70
C ARG A 426 -6.83 10.49 22.83
N ASP A 427 -6.96 11.79 22.59
CA ASP A 427 -6.54 12.83 23.52
C ASP A 427 -7.50 12.89 24.73
N GLN A 428 -8.79 12.56 24.55
CA GLN A 428 -9.79 12.48 25.62
C GLN A 428 -9.86 11.11 26.32
N TRP A 429 -9.07 10.12 25.89
CA TRP A 429 -9.21 8.73 26.33
C TRP A 429 -9.11 8.53 27.85
N SER A 430 -8.31 9.34 28.54
CA SER A 430 -8.16 9.25 30.01
C SER A 430 -9.43 9.60 30.79
N PHE A 431 -10.40 10.26 30.15
CA PHE A 431 -11.65 10.69 30.76
C PHE A 431 -12.84 9.80 30.37
N VAL A 432 -12.60 8.77 29.56
CA VAL A 432 -13.66 7.89 29.05
C VAL A 432 -13.72 6.62 29.87
N ASP A 433 -14.92 6.27 30.33
CA ASP A 433 -15.22 5.00 30.97
C ASP A 433 -15.77 4.01 29.95
N SER A 434 -14.96 3.02 29.57
CA SER A 434 -15.35 1.97 28.61
C SER A 434 -16.42 0.98 29.13
N SER A 435 -16.73 1.02 30.42
CA SER A 435 -17.83 0.22 30.99
C SER A 435 -19.20 0.86 30.69
N GLN A 436 -19.25 2.19 30.62
CA GLN A 436 -20.46 2.98 30.32
C GLN A 436 -20.59 3.18 28.80
N ARG A 437 -21.01 2.11 28.11
CA ARG A 437 -21.09 2.06 26.64
C ARG A 437 -22.52 2.02 26.13
N GLU A 438 -22.78 2.75 25.07
CA GLU A 438 -24.02 2.68 24.30
C GLU A 438 -23.96 1.55 23.28
N THR A 439 -25.07 0.83 23.12
CA THR A 439 -25.26 -0.22 22.12
C THR A 439 -26.54 0.05 21.33
N VAL A 440 -26.82 -0.79 20.33
CA VAL A 440 -28.11 -0.75 19.62
C VAL A 440 -29.31 -1.05 20.53
N GLU A 441 -29.09 -1.60 21.73
CA GLU A 441 -30.15 -1.93 22.69
C GLU A 441 -30.40 -0.83 23.72
N THR A 442 -29.41 0.03 23.96
CA THR A 442 -29.53 1.14 24.93
C THR A 442 -29.88 2.47 24.26
N SER A 443 -29.75 2.57 22.93
CA SER A 443 -30.03 3.79 22.17
C SER A 443 -31.46 3.74 21.64
N GLU A 444 -32.35 4.59 22.18
CA GLU A 444 -33.78 4.63 21.79
C GLU A 444 -33.97 4.69 20.27
N ASP A 445 -33.26 5.60 19.58
CA ASP A 445 -33.31 5.74 18.12
C ASP A 445 -32.94 4.45 17.36
N LEU A 446 -31.96 3.68 17.87
CA LEU A 446 -31.50 2.46 17.22
C LEU A 446 -32.45 1.30 17.52
N VAL A 447 -33.01 1.22 18.72
CA VAL A 447 -34.04 0.24 19.08
C VAL A 447 -35.24 0.39 18.16
N GLU A 448 -35.74 1.62 17.97
CA GLU A 448 -36.83 1.89 17.04
C GLU A 448 -36.46 1.56 15.59
N PHE A 449 -35.25 1.93 15.15
CA PHE A 449 -34.76 1.61 13.81
C PHE A 449 -34.74 0.11 13.52
N PHE A 450 -34.23 -0.72 14.44
CA PHE A 450 -34.22 -2.18 14.25
C PHE A 450 -35.61 -2.80 14.42
N ALA A 451 -36.50 -2.23 15.23
CA ALA A 451 -37.87 -2.72 15.40
C ALA A 451 -38.75 -2.45 14.17
N THR A 452 -38.46 -1.38 13.41
CA THR A 452 -39.26 -0.95 12.25
C THR A 452 -38.65 -1.34 10.89
N ASN A 453 -37.41 -1.83 10.87
CA ASN A 453 -36.70 -2.19 9.66
C ASN A 453 -36.31 -3.68 9.65
N ASP A 454 -37.15 -4.51 9.03
CA ASP A 454 -36.95 -5.96 8.91
C ASP A 454 -35.59 -6.33 8.29
N THR A 455 -35.12 -5.56 7.31
CA THR A 455 -33.83 -5.82 6.66
C THR A 455 -32.67 -5.56 7.61
N ALA A 456 -32.71 -4.46 8.36
CA ALA A 456 -31.72 -4.15 9.38
C ALA A 456 -31.71 -5.22 10.49
N SER A 457 -32.89 -5.65 10.93
CA SER A 457 -33.06 -6.68 11.96
C SER A 457 -32.45 -8.01 11.52
N LYS A 458 -32.77 -8.48 10.31
CA LYS A 458 -32.16 -9.69 9.75
C LYS A 458 -30.63 -9.60 9.63
N LEU A 459 -30.12 -8.46 9.15
CA LEU A 459 -28.67 -8.23 9.09
C LEU A 459 -28.01 -8.24 10.47
N LYS A 460 -28.70 -7.71 11.49
CA LYS A 460 -28.22 -7.73 12.88
C LYS A 460 -28.10 -9.17 13.39
N ASP A 461 -29.11 -10.00 13.17
CA ASP A 461 -29.12 -11.40 13.61
C ASP A 461 -28.03 -12.22 12.91
N ASP A 462 -27.92 -12.07 11.58
CA ASP A 462 -26.87 -12.72 10.77
C ASP A 462 -25.47 -12.30 11.24
N ALA A 463 -25.27 -11.00 11.52
CA ALA A 463 -24.01 -10.47 12.02
C ALA A 463 -23.69 -10.99 13.42
N LEU A 464 -24.66 -11.01 14.35
CA LEU A 464 -24.46 -11.51 15.72
C LEU A 464 -24.08 -12.99 15.72
N SER A 465 -24.76 -13.82 14.92
CA SER A 465 -24.44 -15.24 14.76
C SER A 465 -23.00 -15.42 14.27
N PHE A 466 -22.63 -14.74 13.17
CA PHE A 466 -21.28 -14.80 12.62
C PHE A 466 -20.21 -14.32 13.62
N LEU A 467 -20.42 -13.15 14.25
CA LEU A 467 -19.44 -12.54 15.16
C LEU A 467 -19.19 -13.42 16.38
N LYS A 468 -20.25 -14.06 16.92
CA LYS A 468 -20.13 -15.01 18.02
C LYS A 468 -19.28 -16.21 17.62
N GLU A 469 -19.55 -16.84 16.48
CA GLU A 469 -18.77 -17.97 15.97
C GLU A 469 -17.31 -17.59 15.71
N ALA A 470 -17.08 -16.44 15.06
CA ALA A 470 -15.75 -15.94 14.75
C ALA A 470 -14.92 -15.72 16.03
N LEU A 471 -15.50 -15.10 17.06
CA LEU A 471 -14.83 -14.89 18.35
C LEU A 471 -14.55 -16.21 19.09
N MET A 472 -15.47 -17.18 19.01
CA MET A 472 -15.31 -18.50 19.64
C MET A 472 -14.20 -19.33 19.00
N SER A 473 -13.91 -19.12 17.70
CA SER A 473 -12.82 -19.82 17.01
C SER A 473 -11.43 -19.55 17.62
N LYS A 474 -11.25 -18.39 18.30
CA LYS A 474 -9.98 -17.88 18.83
C LYS A 474 -8.83 -17.86 17.81
N ASN A 475 -9.15 -17.96 16.51
CA ASN A 475 -8.19 -18.00 15.44
C ASN A 475 -8.08 -16.62 14.80
N HIS A 476 -7.38 -15.71 15.49
CA HIS A 476 -7.18 -14.33 15.04
C HIS A 476 -5.69 -14.08 14.77
N PRO A 477 -5.34 -13.54 13.59
CA PRO A 477 -3.95 -13.31 13.23
C PRO A 477 -3.29 -12.22 14.11
N ARG A 478 -4.09 -11.27 14.62
CA ARG A 478 -3.67 -10.14 15.44
C ARG A 478 -4.76 -9.73 16.43
N GLU A 479 -4.37 -9.03 17.50
CA GLU A 479 -5.27 -8.53 18.54
C GLU A 479 -6.29 -7.49 18.02
N ASP A 480 -5.93 -6.72 16.98
CA ASP A 480 -6.82 -5.73 16.37
C ASP A 480 -7.97 -6.37 15.57
N TYR A 481 -7.78 -7.58 15.01
CA TYR A 481 -8.87 -8.37 14.41
C TYR A 481 -9.86 -8.84 15.47
N GLU A 482 -9.37 -9.35 16.61
CA GLU A 482 -10.22 -9.73 17.75
C GLU A 482 -10.98 -8.50 18.28
N GLU A 483 -10.29 -7.36 18.42
CA GLU A 483 -10.91 -6.12 18.89
C GLU A 483 -12.04 -5.66 17.96
N LEU A 484 -11.84 -5.68 16.64
CA LEU A 484 -12.87 -5.31 15.67
C LEU A 484 -14.12 -6.20 15.82
N LEU A 485 -13.94 -7.53 15.83
CA LEU A 485 -15.05 -8.48 15.98
C LEU A 485 -15.78 -8.27 17.31
N ARG A 486 -15.03 -8.11 18.40
CA ARG A 486 -15.59 -7.93 19.74
C ARG A 486 -16.37 -6.63 19.87
N LEU A 487 -15.84 -5.52 19.35
CA LEU A 487 -16.53 -4.23 19.39
C LEU A 487 -17.80 -4.27 18.55
N SER A 488 -17.78 -4.89 17.37
CA SER A 488 -18.99 -5.08 16.57
C SER A 488 -20.02 -5.95 17.30
N TYR A 489 -19.59 -7.04 17.94
CA TYR A 489 -20.47 -7.92 18.69
C TYR A 489 -21.15 -7.19 19.86
N LEU A 490 -20.36 -6.48 20.67
CA LEU A 490 -20.87 -5.70 21.79
C LEU A 490 -21.78 -4.55 21.33
N PHE A 491 -21.42 -3.86 20.26
CA PHE A 491 -22.23 -2.75 19.72
C PHE A 491 -23.61 -3.24 19.29
N LEU A 492 -23.70 -4.42 18.68
CA LEU A 492 -24.97 -5.03 18.25
C LEU A 492 -25.77 -5.67 19.39
N GLY A 493 -25.36 -5.54 20.66
CA GLY A 493 -26.09 -6.11 21.81
C GLY A 493 -25.61 -7.49 22.25
N GLY A 494 -24.54 -8.02 21.65
CA GLY A 494 -23.96 -9.28 22.08
C GLY A 494 -23.39 -9.22 23.50
N GLU A 495 -23.66 -10.26 24.29
CA GLU A 495 -23.10 -10.42 25.65
C GLU A 495 -21.73 -11.08 25.59
N GLY A 496 -20.69 -10.40 26.06
CA GLY A 496 -19.31 -10.89 26.04
C GLY A 496 -18.50 -10.48 27.27
N PRO A 497 -17.33 -11.12 27.50
CA PRO A 497 -16.50 -10.82 28.65
C PRO A 497 -16.15 -9.33 28.69
N ALA A 498 -16.21 -8.75 29.90
CA ALA A 498 -15.91 -7.35 30.17
C ALA A 498 -14.40 -7.07 30.03
N LYS A 499 -13.87 -7.16 28.81
CA LYS A 499 -12.53 -6.70 28.47
C LYS A 499 -12.59 -5.19 28.20
N PRO A 500 -11.75 -4.36 28.84
CA PRO A 500 -11.70 -2.93 28.53
C PRO A 500 -11.42 -2.69 27.04
N PHE A 501 -11.83 -1.54 26.52
CA PHE A 501 -11.47 -1.16 25.14
C PHE A 501 -9.97 -0.85 25.08
N CYS A 502 -9.28 -1.25 24.01
CA CYS A 502 -7.87 -0.92 23.86
C CYS A 502 -7.73 0.58 23.61
N ARG A 503 -6.72 1.22 24.21
CA ARG A 503 -6.46 2.65 23.99
C ARG A 503 -6.22 2.93 22.50
N PRO A 504 -6.81 3.98 21.91
CA PRO A 504 -6.49 4.43 20.56
C PRO A 504 -4.98 4.71 20.45
N GLY A 505 -4.32 4.02 19.52
CA GLY A 505 -2.91 4.19 19.22
C GLY A 505 -2.71 5.12 18.02
N ALA A 506 -2.69 4.53 16.83
CA ALA A 506 -2.29 5.24 15.62
C ALA A 506 -3.44 5.92 14.90
N LEU A 507 -3.21 7.16 14.49
CA LEU A 507 -4.22 8.06 13.91
C LEU A 507 -4.09 8.26 12.39
N HIS A 508 -3.11 7.59 11.78
CA HIS A 508 -2.73 7.81 10.38
C HIS A 508 -3.80 7.26 9.42
N GLN A 509 -4.09 8.02 8.36
CA GLN A 509 -5.08 7.68 7.32
C GLN A 509 -4.95 6.27 6.73
N ALA A 510 -3.72 5.76 6.62
CA ALA A 510 -3.40 4.46 6.03
C ALA A 510 -3.63 3.25 6.97
N ARG A 511 -4.22 3.43 8.15
CA ARG A 511 -4.58 2.31 9.06
C ARG A 511 -6.09 2.11 9.07
N TRP A 512 -6.57 1.33 8.12
CA TRP A 512 -8.00 1.20 7.79
C TRP A 512 -8.81 0.48 8.85
N MET A 513 -8.25 -0.55 9.46
CA MET A 513 -8.87 -1.19 10.61
C MET A 513 -9.05 -0.22 11.79
N ALA A 514 -8.20 0.82 11.92
CA ALA A 514 -8.41 1.86 12.91
C ALA A 514 -9.66 2.72 12.59
N LYS A 515 -10.02 2.92 11.30
CA LYS A 515 -11.28 3.60 10.94
C LYS A 515 -12.48 2.82 11.45
N ALA A 516 -12.53 1.51 11.19
CA ALA A 516 -13.61 0.65 11.66
C ALA A 516 -13.69 0.62 13.21
N ILE A 517 -12.58 0.31 13.87
CA ILE A 517 -12.49 0.21 15.34
C ILE A 517 -12.83 1.55 16.00
N TYR A 518 -12.31 2.67 15.49
CA TYR A 518 -12.52 3.97 16.13
C TYR A 518 -13.92 4.50 15.87
N CYS A 519 -14.56 4.23 14.73
CA CYS A 519 -15.97 4.54 14.53
C CYS A 519 -16.86 3.77 15.53
N LEU A 520 -16.59 2.48 15.77
CA LEU A 520 -17.30 1.72 16.80
C LEU A 520 -17.10 2.32 18.19
N LYS A 521 -15.86 2.62 18.59
CA LYS A 521 -15.56 3.27 19.87
C LYS A 521 -16.24 4.62 20.02
N LEU A 522 -16.16 5.47 19.00
CA LEU A 522 -16.81 6.78 18.98
C LEU A 522 -18.32 6.66 19.13
N GLN A 523 -18.94 5.69 18.46
CA GLN A 523 -20.38 5.47 18.54
C GLN A 523 -20.79 5.03 19.95
N MET A 524 -20.08 4.04 20.50
CA MET A 524 -20.41 3.47 21.81
C MET A 524 -20.10 4.44 22.96
N LEU A 525 -19.26 5.45 22.74
CA LEU A 525 -18.82 6.41 23.75
C LEU A 525 -19.30 7.84 23.42
N LYS A 526 -20.28 7.99 22.52
CA LYS A 526 -20.70 9.28 21.96
C LYS A 526 -21.26 10.25 23.01
N SER A 527 -21.86 9.75 24.09
CA SER A 527 -22.34 10.55 25.23
C SER A 527 -21.21 11.14 26.08
N GLN A 528 -20.06 10.47 26.15
CA GLN A 528 -18.91 10.90 26.93
C GLN A 528 -17.96 11.83 26.15
N LEU A 529 -18.23 12.04 24.86
CA LEU A 529 -17.34 12.76 23.94
C LEU A 529 -18.01 14.00 23.35
N SER A 530 -17.20 15.05 23.15
CA SER A 530 -17.66 16.29 22.51
C SER A 530 -17.71 16.14 20.99
N LEU A 531 -18.78 15.53 20.48
CA LEU A 531 -19.05 15.35 19.05
C LEU A 531 -20.14 16.29 18.56
N THR A 532 -19.96 16.88 17.37
CA THR A 532 -21.02 17.64 16.70
C THR A 532 -22.15 16.72 16.24
N GLY A 533 -23.36 17.24 16.03
CA GLY A 533 -24.49 16.43 15.53
C GLY A 533 -24.19 15.72 14.20
N ARG A 534 -23.47 16.40 13.30
CA ARG A 534 -23.01 15.80 12.03
C ARG A 534 -22.05 14.63 12.26
N GLU A 535 -21.10 14.79 13.19
CA GLU A 535 -20.14 13.73 13.50
C GLU A 535 -20.82 12.53 14.18
N LYS A 536 -21.74 12.76 15.11
CA LYS A 536 -22.54 11.69 15.73
C LYS A 536 -23.29 10.88 14.67
N ALA A 537 -24.06 11.55 13.80
CA ALA A 537 -24.80 10.89 12.73
C ALA A 537 -23.90 10.19 11.70
N GLY A 538 -22.74 10.76 11.39
CA GLY A 538 -21.76 10.16 10.47
C GLY A 538 -21.10 8.92 11.05
N VAL A 539 -20.65 8.99 12.30
CA VAL A 539 -20.04 7.88 13.03
C VAL A 539 -21.03 6.74 13.20
N GLU A 540 -22.27 7.02 13.58
CA GLU A 540 -23.32 6.01 13.76
C GLU A 540 -23.55 5.18 12.48
N ARG A 541 -23.71 5.86 11.34
CA ARG A 541 -23.92 5.19 10.05
C ARG A 541 -22.74 4.33 9.62
N VAL A 542 -21.50 4.81 9.85
CA VAL A 542 -20.29 4.02 9.57
C VAL A 542 -20.18 2.84 10.54
N ALA A 543 -20.47 3.04 11.83
CA ALA A 543 -20.42 1.98 12.85
C ALA A 543 -21.44 0.87 12.57
N LEU A 544 -22.67 1.22 12.17
CA LEU A 544 -23.70 0.27 11.73
C LEU A 544 -23.23 -0.54 10.52
N PHE A 545 -22.71 0.13 9.48
CA PHE A 545 -22.18 -0.58 8.31
C PHE A 545 -21.03 -1.52 8.64
N VAL A 546 -20.13 -1.06 9.52
CA VAL A 546 -19.00 -1.85 9.99
C VAL A 546 -19.50 -3.12 10.67
N ALA A 547 -20.39 -2.98 11.66
CA ALA A 547 -20.84 -4.09 12.47
C ALA A 547 -21.79 -5.05 11.75
N LEU A 548 -22.70 -4.54 10.91
CA LEU A 548 -23.73 -5.35 10.25
C LEU A 548 -23.18 -6.14 9.06
N VAL A 549 -22.23 -5.59 8.30
CA VAL A 549 -21.85 -6.18 7.00
C VAL A 549 -20.33 -6.28 6.81
N TYR A 550 -19.61 -5.18 7.03
CA TYR A 550 -18.18 -5.10 6.69
C TYR A 550 -17.31 -6.10 7.46
N CYS A 551 -17.55 -6.29 8.77
CA CYS A 551 -16.70 -7.13 9.60
C CYS A 551 -16.61 -8.57 9.09
N LYS A 552 -17.72 -9.14 8.61
CA LYS A 552 -17.73 -10.47 7.98
C LYS A 552 -16.89 -10.49 6.72
N GLN A 553 -17.06 -9.50 5.85
CA GLN A 553 -16.34 -9.40 4.59
C GLN A 553 -14.83 -9.26 4.80
N TRP A 554 -14.42 -8.45 5.79
CA TRP A 554 -13.02 -8.29 6.17
C TRP A 554 -12.43 -9.57 6.80
N HIS A 555 -13.16 -10.21 7.72
CA HIS A 555 -12.68 -11.41 8.40
C HIS A 555 -12.49 -12.59 7.44
N GLU A 556 -13.40 -12.77 6.49
CA GLU A 556 -13.30 -13.83 5.48
C GLU A 556 -12.44 -13.44 4.26
N ALA A 557 -11.90 -12.21 4.21
CA ALA A 557 -11.07 -11.73 3.10
C ALA A 557 -9.87 -12.65 2.78
N PRO A 558 -9.15 -13.25 3.76
CA PRO A 558 -8.04 -14.14 3.49
C PRO A 558 -8.43 -15.53 2.94
N ILE A 559 -9.72 -15.90 2.96
CA ILE A 559 -10.18 -17.23 2.55
C ILE A 559 -10.49 -17.20 1.05
N SER A 560 -9.59 -17.76 0.25
CA SER A 560 -9.62 -17.72 -1.23
C SER A 560 -10.91 -18.30 -1.82
N VAL A 561 -11.31 -19.51 -1.43
CA VAL A 561 -12.48 -20.22 -1.99
C VAL A 561 -13.79 -19.49 -1.71
N LYS A 562 -13.84 -18.69 -0.63
CA LYS A 562 -15.01 -17.89 -0.27
C LYS A 562 -15.13 -16.60 -1.07
N ALA A 563 -14.07 -16.18 -1.77
CA ALA A 563 -14.00 -14.86 -2.39
C ALA A 563 -15.09 -14.59 -3.43
N PRO A 564 -15.37 -15.49 -4.40
CA PRO A 564 -16.39 -15.20 -5.42
C PRO A 564 -17.79 -15.06 -4.83
N LEU A 565 -18.20 -16.00 -3.96
CA LEU A 565 -19.52 -15.97 -3.32
C LEU A 565 -19.66 -14.74 -2.40
N ASN A 566 -18.60 -14.39 -1.66
CA ASN A 566 -18.63 -13.20 -0.80
C ASN A 566 -18.84 -11.91 -1.60
N ASP A 567 -18.19 -11.76 -2.75
CA ASP A 567 -18.35 -10.57 -3.59
C ASP A 567 -19.77 -10.47 -4.16
N VAL A 568 -20.37 -11.59 -4.58
CA VAL A 568 -21.78 -11.64 -5.06
C VAL A 568 -22.76 -11.32 -3.93
N LEU A 569 -22.67 -12.02 -2.80
CA LEU A 569 -23.55 -11.80 -1.65
C LEU A 569 -23.41 -10.37 -1.10
N PHE A 570 -22.21 -9.79 -1.14
CA PHE A 570 -22.03 -8.41 -0.68
C PHE A 570 -22.76 -7.42 -1.58
N LEU A 571 -22.69 -7.58 -2.91
CA LEU A 571 -23.49 -6.77 -3.83
C LEU A 571 -25.00 -6.94 -3.62
N GLU A 572 -25.46 -8.13 -3.26
CA GLU A 572 -26.87 -8.37 -2.92
C GLU A 572 -27.29 -7.64 -1.66
N ILE A 573 -26.51 -7.77 -0.58
CA ILE A 573 -26.75 -7.06 0.69
C ILE A 573 -26.81 -5.55 0.46
N LEU A 574 -25.92 -5.00 -0.37
CA LEU A 574 -25.86 -3.57 -0.63
C LEU A 574 -27.11 -3.01 -1.35
N LYS A 575 -27.89 -3.81 -2.08
CA LYS A 575 -29.13 -3.33 -2.72
C LYS A 575 -30.21 -2.97 -1.72
N THR A 576 -30.37 -3.81 -0.72
CA THR A 576 -31.43 -3.69 0.29
C THR A 576 -30.93 -3.01 1.56
N TYR A 577 -29.64 -2.69 1.64
CA TYR A 577 -29.05 -2.07 2.82
C TYR A 577 -29.78 -0.77 3.20
N PRO A 578 -30.17 -0.57 4.47
CA PRO A 578 -31.05 0.53 4.88
C PRO A 578 -30.52 1.93 4.55
N ASP A 579 -29.21 2.17 4.69
CA ASP A 579 -28.60 3.45 4.37
C ASP A 579 -28.11 3.48 2.91
N GLN A 580 -28.94 4.03 2.02
CA GLN A 580 -28.67 4.13 0.60
C GLN A 580 -27.42 4.96 0.24
N THR A 581 -27.02 5.92 1.09
CA THR A 581 -25.79 6.69 0.84
C THR A 581 -24.56 5.82 1.06
N VAL A 582 -24.55 5.07 2.16
CA VAL A 582 -23.48 4.11 2.48
C VAL A 582 -23.47 2.97 1.47
N ALA A 583 -24.63 2.42 1.15
CA ALA A 583 -24.81 1.36 0.18
C ALA A 583 -24.21 1.73 -1.18
N LYS A 584 -24.56 2.91 -1.70
CA LYS A 584 -24.06 3.40 -2.98
C LYS A 584 -22.54 3.59 -2.98
N ALA A 585 -21.98 4.15 -1.90
CA ALA A 585 -20.52 4.31 -1.79
C ALA A 585 -19.80 2.96 -1.82
N ALA A 586 -20.29 1.99 -1.04
CA ALA A 586 -19.74 0.64 -0.99
C ALA A 586 -19.92 -0.13 -2.30
N ASP A 587 -21.09 -0.06 -2.94
CA ASP A 587 -21.40 -0.73 -4.21
C ASP A 587 -20.50 -0.18 -5.34
N GLN A 588 -20.37 1.14 -5.43
CA GLN A 588 -19.49 1.78 -6.41
C GLN A 588 -18.03 1.39 -6.21
N ALA A 589 -17.59 1.29 -4.96
CA ALA A 589 -16.25 0.79 -4.65
C ALA A 589 -16.10 -0.66 -5.08
N LEU A 590 -16.94 -1.58 -4.60
CA LEU A 590 -16.86 -3.01 -4.89
C LEU A 590 -16.93 -3.31 -6.40
N ARG A 591 -17.79 -2.62 -7.17
CA ARG A 591 -17.90 -2.77 -8.64
C ARG A 591 -16.63 -2.42 -9.40
N ARG A 592 -15.75 -1.60 -8.83
CA ARG A 592 -14.42 -1.33 -9.39
C ARG A 592 -13.42 -2.43 -9.09
N HIS A 593 -13.75 -3.42 -8.25
CA HIS A 593 -12.83 -4.45 -7.77
C HIS A 593 -13.38 -5.89 -7.88
N LEU A 594 -14.26 -6.18 -8.85
CA LEU A 594 -14.84 -7.50 -9.12
C LEU A 594 -13.87 -8.50 -9.77
N TRP A 595 -12.73 -8.74 -9.13
CA TRP A 595 -11.65 -9.60 -9.63
C TRP A 595 -11.96 -11.10 -9.46
N TYR A 596 -12.70 -11.46 -8.41
CA TYR A 596 -12.98 -12.85 -8.04
C TYR A 596 -14.19 -13.46 -8.74
N VAL A 597 -14.97 -12.64 -9.47
CA VAL A 597 -16.06 -13.08 -10.37
C VAL A 597 -15.66 -12.99 -11.85
N SER A 598 -14.35 -12.95 -12.13
CA SER A 598 -13.83 -13.14 -13.50
C SER A 598 -13.92 -14.61 -13.92
N GLU A 599 -13.91 -14.89 -15.22
CA GLU A 599 -14.05 -16.27 -15.74
C GLU A 599 -13.02 -17.25 -15.15
N GLU A 600 -11.78 -16.79 -14.93
CA GLU A 600 -10.73 -17.63 -14.31
C GLU A 600 -10.97 -17.78 -12.80
N ASN A 601 -11.09 -16.67 -12.06
CA ASN A 601 -11.16 -16.72 -10.58
C ASN A 601 -12.51 -17.25 -10.05
N ALA A 602 -13.57 -17.26 -10.85
CA ALA A 602 -14.82 -17.94 -10.51
C ALA A 602 -14.62 -19.44 -10.23
N GLY A 603 -13.53 -20.04 -10.74
CA GLY A 603 -13.14 -21.42 -10.42
C GLY A 603 -12.94 -21.68 -8.92
N LEU A 604 -12.59 -20.66 -8.13
CA LEU A 604 -12.49 -20.77 -6.66
C LEU A 604 -13.82 -21.19 -6.01
N ALA A 605 -14.95 -20.79 -6.59
CA ALA A 605 -16.28 -21.06 -6.04
C ALA A 605 -16.61 -22.56 -6.02
N PHE A 606 -16.04 -23.37 -6.91
CA PHE A 606 -16.28 -24.83 -6.92
C PHE A 606 -15.94 -25.50 -5.59
N PHE A 607 -15.03 -24.89 -4.81
CA PHE A 607 -14.55 -25.39 -3.53
C PHE A 607 -15.19 -24.73 -2.30
N ASP A 608 -16.17 -23.83 -2.50
CA ASP A 608 -16.95 -23.27 -1.39
C ASP A 608 -18.04 -24.27 -0.97
N SER A 609 -18.08 -24.60 0.32
CA SER A 609 -19.07 -25.54 0.88
C SER A 609 -20.45 -24.91 1.06
N ARG A 610 -20.57 -23.59 0.98
CA ARG A 610 -21.85 -22.85 1.13
C ARG A 610 -22.70 -22.86 -0.14
N ILE A 611 -22.10 -23.21 -1.29
CA ILE A 611 -22.79 -23.32 -2.56
C ILE A 611 -23.46 -24.68 -2.62
N ASP A 612 -24.77 -24.68 -2.87
CA ASP A 612 -25.56 -25.89 -2.95
C ASP A 612 -25.20 -26.75 -4.18
N VAL A 613 -25.66 -28.00 -4.14
CA VAL A 613 -25.36 -29.02 -5.15
C VAL A 613 -25.94 -28.63 -6.52
N GLU A 614 -27.10 -27.99 -6.58
CA GLU A 614 -27.75 -27.63 -7.84
C GLU A 614 -27.02 -26.48 -8.55
N GLU A 615 -26.61 -25.46 -7.80
CA GLU A 615 -25.74 -24.39 -8.32
C GLU A 615 -24.40 -24.95 -8.79
N LYS A 616 -23.77 -25.88 -8.06
CA LYS A 616 -22.55 -26.57 -8.52
C LYS A 616 -22.76 -27.36 -9.81
N LYS A 617 -23.90 -28.05 -9.97
CA LYS A 617 -24.25 -28.73 -11.24
C LYS A 617 -24.39 -27.72 -12.39
N GLN A 618 -24.98 -26.55 -12.14
CA GLN A 618 -25.07 -25.48 -13.15
C GLN A 618 -23.70 -24.95 -13.52
N MET A 619 -22.81 -24.73 -12.54
CA MET A 619 -21.43 -24.31 -12.78
C MET A 619 -20.65 -25.33 -13.61
N VAL A 620 -20.80 -26.64 -13.35
CA VAL A 620 -20.17 -27.70 -14.18
C VAL A 620 -20.66 -27.62 -15.62
N LYS A 621 -21.98 -27.49 -15.84
CA LYS A 621 -22.54 -27.33 -17.20
C LYS A 621 -22.02 -26.07 -17.89
N ALA A 622 -21.82 -25.00 -17.14
CA ALA A 622 -21.32 -23.73 -17.67
C ALA A 622 -19.86 -23.81 -18.16
N LEU A 623 -19.07 -24.81 -17.73
CA LEU A 623 -17.70 -25.06 -18.25
C LEU A 623 -17.66 -25.39 -19.74
N ASP A 624 -18.78 -25.75 -20.35
CA ASP A 624 -18.87 -26.03 -21.79
C ASP A 624 -19.37 -24.81 -22.59
N LEU A 625 -19.71 -23.71 -21.92
CA LEU A 625 -20.11 -22.46 -22.57
C LEU A 625 -18.89 -21.71 -23.13
N PRO A 626 -19.04 -21.01 -24.27
CA PRO A 626 -17.94 -20.27 -24.86
C PRO A 626 -17.46 -19.14 -23.95
N ALA A 627 -16.14 -18.96 -23.87
CA ALA A 627 -15.54 -17.85 -23.14
C ALA A 627 -15.90 -16.48 -23.74
N SER A 628 -15.82 -15.44 -22.92
CA SER A 628 -15.94 -14.05 -23.39
C SER A 628 -14.91 -13.73 -24.47
N LYS A 629 -15.34 -13.01 -25.52
CA LYS A 629 -14.43 -12.52 -26.59
C LYS A 629 -13.33 -11.60 -26.06
N LYS A 630 -13.60 -10.86 -24.96
CA LYS A 630 -12.63 -9.99 -24.31
C LYS A 630 -12.04 -10.72 -23.12
N GLU A 631 -10.72 -10.93 -23.12
CA GLU A 631 -9.99 -11.53 -22.01
C GLU A 631 -9.89 -10.53 -20.84
N LEU A 632 -10.89 -10.56 -19.97
CA LEU A 632 -10.96 -9.68 -18.83
C LEU A 632 -10.41 -10.36 -17.58
N LYS A 633 -9.32 -9.83 -17.00
CA LYS A 633 -8.82 -10.23 -15.68
C LYS A 633 -9.73 -9.79 -14.52
N ARG A 634 -10.69 -8.90 -14.79
CA ARG A 634 -11.70 -8.39 -13.87
C ARG A 634 -13.00 -8.10 -14.60
N LEU A 635 -14.15 -8.39 -13.98
CA LEU A 635 -15.45 -8.01 -14.54
C LEU A 635 -15.65 -6.48 -14.51
N GLU A 636 -16.12 -5.91 -15.63
CA GLU A 636 -16.52 -4.49 -15.67
C GLU A 636 -17.89 -4.32 -14.98
N GLY A 637 -17.92 -3.68 -13.81
CA GLY A 637 -19.09 -3.63 -12.93
C GLY A 637 -20.39 -3.03 -13.51
N LYS A 638 -20.35 -2.38 -14.70
CA LYS A 638 -21.54 -1.93 -15.46
C LYS A 638 -22.30 -3.08 -16.13
N LYS A 639 -21.68 -4.26 -16.29
CA LYS A 639 -22.24 -5.42 -17.01
C LYS A 639 -22.93 -6.45 -16.12
N MET A 640 -22.81 -6.32 -14.80
CA MET A 640 -23.36 -7.31 -13.87
C MET A 640 -24.85 -7.01 -13.61
N THR A 641 -25.72 -7.82 -14.21
CA THR A 641 -27.12 -7.92 -13.79
C THR A 641 -27.19 -8.62 -12.44
N MET A 642 -28.11 -8.14 -11.61
CA MET A 642 -28.05 -8.32 -10.16
C MET A 642 -28.64 -9.63 -9.64
N SER A 643 -29.12 -10.50 -10.53
CA SER A 643 -29.65 -11.84 -10.21
C SER A 643 -28.73 -12.96 -10.71
N SER A 644 -27.45 -12.65 -10.93
CA SER A 644 -26.49 -13.57 -11.52
C SER A 644 -26.03 -14.63 -10.51
N SER A 645 -26.59 -15.83 -10.64
CA SER A 645 -26.03 -17.07 -10.08
C SER A 645 -24.54 -17.19 -10.44
N LEU A 646 -23.73 -17.84 -9.59
CA LEU A 646 -22.29 -17.97 -9.78
C LEU A 646 -21.95 -18.69 -11.09
N SER A 647 -22.81 -19.61 -11.52
CA SER A 647 -22.73 -20.29 -12.81
C SER A 647 -22.63 -19.32 -14.00
N SER A 648 -23.19 -18.10 -13.89
CA SER A 648 -23.12 -17.09 -14.96
C SER A 648 -21.74 -16.47 -15.15
N PHE A 649 -20.82 -16.65 -14.19
CA PHE A 649 -19.42 -16.24 -14.30
C PHE A 649 -18.50 -17.37 -14.75
N VAL A 650 -19.04 -18.58 -14.90
CA VAL A 650 -18.29 -19.77 -15.32
C VAL A 650 -18.43 -19.96 -16.82
N THR A 651 -17.31 -20.21 -17.47
CA THR A 651 -17.24 -20.54 -18.91
C THR A 651 -16.17 -21.60 -19.15
N SER A 652 -15.97 -22.01 -20.40
CA SER A 652 -14.82 -22.83 -20.82
C SER A 652 -13.47 -22.26 -20.39
N LYS A 653 -13.34 -20.93 -20.20
CA LYS A 653 -12.09 -20.34 -19.71
C LYS A 653 -11.82 -20.62 -18.23
N THR A 654 -12.84 -20.94 -17.44
CA THR A 654 -12.69 -21.35 -16.04
C THR A 654 -11.84 -22.61 -15.89
N ARG A 655 -11.79 -23.50 -16.90
CA ARG A 655 -10.88 -24.67 -16.89
C ARG A 655 -9.41 -24.28 -16.76
N SER A 656 -9.04 -23.11 -17.27
CA SER A 656 -7.67 -22.60 -17.14
C SER A 656 -7.27 -22.29 -15.69
N PHE A 657 -8.22 -22.15 -14.77
CA PHE A 657 -7.94 -22.07 -13.34
C PHE A 657 -7.54 -23.43 -12.77
N PHE A 658 -8.28 -24.51 -13.08
CA PHE A 658 -7.92 -25.87 -12.66
C PHE A 658 -6.56 -26.29 -13.22
N GLN A 659 -6.27 -25.95 -14.47
CA GLN A 659 -4.97 -26.18 -15.10
C GLN A 659 -3.82 -25.45 -14.37
N LYS A 660 -3.99 -24.17 -14.03
CA LYS A 660 -2.97 -23.41 -13.28
C LYS A 660 -2.79 -23.91 -11.85
N LEU A 661 -3.86 -24.44 -11.25
CA LEU A 661 -3.82 -25.08 -9.94
C LEU A 661 -3.24 -26.50 -10.00
N ASP A 662 -3.07 -27.04 -11.22
CA ASP A 662 -2.73 -28.45 -11.50
C ASP A 662 -3.69 -29.41 -10.79
N ALA A 663 -4.98 -29.09 -10.83
CA ALA A 663 -6.04 -29.90 -10.23
C ALA A 663 -6.50 -30.98 -11.23
N ASP A 664 -6.61 -32.23 -10.76
CA ASP A 664 -7.22 -33.30 -11.54
C ASP A 664 -8.74 -33.06 -11.65
N GLU A 665 -9.17 -32.64 -12.84
CA GLU A 665 -10.57 -32.32 -13.18
C GLU A 665 -11.50 -33.56 -13.18
N GLY A 666 -11.00 -34.78 -12.95
CA GLY A 666 -11.79 -36.00 -12.97
C GLY A 666 -12.90 -36.10 -11.91
N PHE A 667 -12.92 -35.22 -10.91
CA PHE A 667 -14.06 -35.08 -9.99
C PHE A 667 -15.25 -34.36 -10.64
N LEU A 668 -15.03 -33.49 -11.63
CA LEU A 668 -16.09 -32.73 -12.31
C LEU A 668 -17.06 -33.63 -13.09
N ALA A 669 -16.65 -34.87 -13.42
CA ALA A 669 -17.50 -35.87 -14.06
C ALA A 669 -18.44 -36.59 -13.08
N LYS A 670 -18.24 -36.45 -11.76
CA LYS A 670 -19.11 -37.02 -10.72
C LYS A 670 -20.17 -36.02 -10.29
N ASP A 671 -21.26 -36.52 -9.71
CA ASP A 671 -22.26 -35.65 -9.08
C ASP A 671 -21.60 -34.82 -7.95
N PRO A 672 -21.81 -33.49 -7.90
CA PRO A 672 -21.24 -32.65 -6.84
C PRO A 672 -21.56 -33.08 -5.41
N ALA A 673 -22.64 -33.83 -5.18
CA ALA A 673 -22.95 -34.42 -3.88
C ALA A 673 -21.88 -35.40 -3.39
N LEU A 674 -21.10 -36.00 -4.30
CA LEU A 674 -20.05 -36.99 -4.01
C LEU A 674 -18.65 -36.39 -4.00
N TRP A 675 -18.49 -35.09 -4.25
CA TRP A 675 -17.16 -34.46 -4.35
C TRP A 675 -16.38 -34.50 -3.04
N GLU A 676 -17.05 -34.34 -1.89
CA GLU A 676 -16.39 -34.39 -0.58
C GLU A 676 -15.76 -35.75 -0.26
N GLU A 677 -16.16 -36.81 -0.96
CA GLU A 677 -15.58 -38.16 -0.84
C GLU A 677 -14.42 -38.37 -1.82
N ASP A 678 -14.32 -37.59 -2.89
CA ASP A 678 -13.32 -37.72 -3.95
C ASP A 678 -11.98 -37.11 -3.56
N ASP A 679 -10.91 -37.92 -3.56
CA ASP A 679 -9.57 -37.47 -3.16
C ASP A 679 -9.00 -36.40 -4.10
N ARG A 680 -9.38 -36.39 -5.38
CA ARG A 680 -8.96 -35.37 -6.34
C ARG A 680 -9.60 -34.02 -6.02
N PHE A 681 -10.87 -34.02 -5.61
CA PHE A 681 -11.53 -32.80 -5.14
C PHE A 681 -10.91 -32.29 -3.84
N LYS A 682 -10.63 -33.19 -2.87
CA LYS A 682 -9.98 -32.81 -1.61
C LYS A 682 -8.60 -32.18 -1.83
N ASP A 683 -7.80 -32.76 -2.72
CA ASP A 683 -6.49 -32.21 -3.10
C ASP A 683 -6.64 -30.85 -3.79
N ALA A 684 -7.49 -30.75 -4.81
CA ALA A 684 -7.74 -29.49 -5.51
C ALA A 684 -8.26 -28.40 -4.57
N ARG A 685 -9.16 -28.75 -3.63
CA ARG A 685 -9.65 -27.85 -2.59
C ARG A 685 -8.53 -27.41 -1.64
N LYS A 686 -7.66 -28.33 -1.20
CA LYS A 686 -6.49 -27.99 -0.36
C LYS A 686 -5.62 -26.93 -1.06
N ARG A 687 -5.31 -27.14 -2.35
CA ARG A 687 -4.52 -26.21 -3.15
C ARG A 687 -5.22 -24.87 -3.34
N ALA A 688 -6.52 -24.88 -3.64
CA ALA A 688 -7.31 -23.66 -3.80
C ALA A 688 -7.33 -22.84 -2.49
N LEU A 689 -7.53 -23.49 -1.34
CA LEU A 689 -7.45 -22.88 -0.01
C LEU A 689 -6.06 -22.32 0.31
N GLY A 690 -5.00 -22.93 -0.24
CA GLY A 690 -3.62 -22.47 -0.08
C GLY A 690 -3.28 -21.19 -0.86
N LEU A 691 -4.10 -20.78 -1.84
CA LEU A 691 -3.87 -19.54 -2.59
C LEU A 691 -4.03 -18.31 -1.68
N ARG A 692 -2.95 -17.54 -1.51
CA ARG A 692 -3.00 -16.28 -0.77
C ARG A 692 -3.64 -15.17 -1.60
N VAL A 693 -4.83 -14.76 -1.17
CA VAL A 693 -5.65 -13.69 -1.79
C VAL A 693 -5.53 -12.34 -1.07
N VAL A 694 -4.62 -12.24 -0.11
CA VAL A 694 -4.28 -11.00 0.63
C VAL A 694 -2.77 -10.79 0.57
N ASN A 695 -2.35 -9.52 0.45
CA ASN A 695 -0.96 -9.15 0.20
C ASN A 695 -0.16 -8.85 1.48
N ASP A 696 -0.68 -9.27 2.64
CA ASP A 696 -0.08 -9.02 3.97
C ASP A 696 1.38 -9.50 4.08
N ALA A 697 1.78 -10.51 3.30
CA ALA A 697 3.16 -10.99 3.25
C ALA A 697 4.12 -9.90 2.74
N ALA A 698 3.75 -9.22 1.66
CA ALA A 698 4.56 -8.12 1.11
C ALA A 698 4.59 -6.91 2.05
N GLU A 699 3.46 -6.57 2.67
CA GLU A 699 3.40 -5.52 3.71
C GLU A 699 4.34 -5.83 4.89
N ARG A 700 4.40 -7.10 5.33
CA ARG A 700 5.36 -7.55 6.35
C ARG A 700 6.80 -7.42 5.89
N GLY A 701 7.09 -7.68 4.62
CA GLY A 701 8.41 -7.46 4.02
C GLY A 701 8.82 -5.99 4.07
N ILE A 702 7.90 -5.08 3.74
CA ILE A 702 8.11 -3.63 3.88
C ILE A 702 8.33 -3.24 5.35
N ALA A 703 7.49 -3.72 6.27
CA ALA A 703 7.65 -3.45 7.69
C ALA A 703 8.99 -3.99 8.24
N LEU A 704 9.48 -5.10 7.70
CA LEU A 704 10.77 -5.68 8.05
C LEU A 704 11.92 -4.75 7.64
N VAL A 705 11.99 -4.29 6.37
CA VAL A 705 13.05 -3.36 5.97
C VAL A 705 12.98 -2.07 6.79
N GLN A 706 11.78 -1.52 7.02
CA GLN A 706 11.59 -0.32 7.83
C GLN A 706 12.18 -0.48 9.25
N ARG A 707 11.98 -1.65 9.86
CA ARG A 707 12.53 -1.94 11.18
C ARG A 707 14.05 -2.04 11.16
N TYR A 708 14.67 -2.42 10.05
CA TYR A 708 16.12 -2.65 9.94
C TYR A 708 16.88 -1.56 9.18
N LEU A 709 16.21 -0.50 8.74
CA LEU A 709 16.84 0.67 8.13
C LEU A 709 18.07 1.14 8.93
N GLY A 710 19.20 1.31 8.24
CA GLY A 710 20.47 1.76 8.83
C GLY A 710 21.19 0.72 9.69
N SER A 711 20.70 -0.52 9.78
CA SER A 711 21.38 -1.60 10.53
C SER A 711 22.62 -2.14 9.81
N THR A 712 22.75 -1.86 8.52
CA THR A 712 23.93 -2.17 7.70
C THR A 712 24.29 -0.97 6.83
N LYS A 713 25.53 -0.93 6.32
CA LYS A 713 26.00 0.10 5.37
C LYS A 713 26.12 -0.43 3.93
N SER A 714 25.68 -1.65 3.68
CA SER A 714 25.83 -2.34 2.39
C SER A 714 24.50 -2.96 1.98
N ALA A 715 24.07 -2.69 0.76
CA ALA A 715 22.82 -3.22 0.21
C ALA A 715 22.81 -4.77 0.19
N ALA A 716 23.95 -5.41 -0.10
CA ALA A 716 24.07 -6.86 -0.07
C ALA A 716 23.87 -7.43 1.35
N HIS A 717 24.54 -6.84 2.35
CA HIS A 717 24.36 -7.27 3.75
C HIS A 717 22.98 -6.95 4.30
N GLU A 718 22.30 -5.92 3.78
CA GLU A 718 20.91 -5.66 4.12
C GLU A 718 20.01 -6.79 3.60
N LYS A 719 20.16 -7.22 2.34
CA LYS A 719 19.43 -8.38 1.79
C LYS A 719 19.63 -9.62 2.66
N TYR A 720 20.88 -9.96 3.00
CA TYR A 720 21.19 -11.11 3.87
C TYR A 720 20.56 -10.99 5.25
N LEU A 721 20.65 -9.82 5.87
CA LEU A 721 20.06 -9.56 7.18
C LEU A 721 18.54 -9.75 7.17
N LEU A 722 17.85 -9.20 6.16
CA LEU A 722 16.39 -9.31 6.04
C LEU A 722 15.97 -10.77 5.83
N GLN A 723 16.65 -11.52 4.97
CA GLN A 723 16.39 -12.93 4.74
C GLN A 723 16.61 -13.77 6.01
N LEU A 724 17.74 -13.55 6.71
CA LEU A 724 18.04 -14.23 7.97
C LEU A 724 16.99 -13.94 9.05
N VAL A 725 16.60 -12.68 9.22
CA VAL A 725 15.61 -12.33 10.26
C VAL A 725 14.24 -12.88 9.91
N HIS A 726 13.84 -12.82 8.64
CA HIS A 726 12.58 -13.38 8.17
C HIS A 726 12.53 -14.90 8.45
N TYR A 727 13.57 -15.63 8.07
CA TYR A 727 13.67 -17.08 8.29
C TYR A 727 13.69 -17.44 9.78
N HIS A 728 14.54 -16.78 10.57
CA HIS A 728 14.66 -17.05 12.01
C HIS A 728 13.38 -16.76 12.79
N ARG A 729 12.58 -15.76 12.37
CA ARG A 729 11.27 -15.46 12.98
C ARG A 729 10.24 -16.56 12.76
N LYS A 730 10.31 -17.27 11.63
CA LYS A 730 9.41 -18.39 11.34
C LYS A 730 9.70 -19.61 12.21
N LEU A 731 10.97 -19.91 12.46
CA LEU A 731 11.37 -21.11 13.20
C LEU A 731 11.24 -20.96 14.72
N VAL A 732 11.67 -19.82 15.27
CA VAL A 732 11.72 -19.58 16.72
C VAL A 732 10.51 -18.74 17.15
N GLY A 733 9.33 -19.12 16.67
CA GLY A 733 8.09 -18.36 16.81
C GLY A 733 7.51 -18.43 18.23
N ARG A 734 7.32 -17.26 18.86
CA ARG A 734 6.77 -17.03 20.23
C ARG A 734 7.56 -17.75 21.33
N GLU A 735 8.24 -16.97 22.16
CA GLU A 735 9.14 -17.29 23.30
C GLU A 735 8.66 -18.33 24.35
N LYS A 736 8.08 -19.46 23.94
CA LYS A 736 7.84 -20.62 24.79
C LYS A 736 9.12 -21.44 24.87
N LYS A 737 9.27 -22.17 25.97
CA LYS A 737 10.46 -23.01 26.22
C LYS A 737 10.74 -24.01 25.09
N GLU A 738 9.69 -24.55 24.49
CA GLU A 738 9.76 -25.49 23.34
C GLU A 738 10.30 -24.81 22.07
N ASP A 739 9.91 -23.56 21.82
CA ASP A 739 10.35 -22.81 20.64
C ASP A 739 11.82 -22.37 20.76
N LEU A 740 12.30 -22.09 21.98
CA LEU A 740 13.71 -21.78 22.25
C LEU A 740 14.64 -23.01 22.12
N GLN A 741 14.10 -24.23 22.12
CA GLN A 741 14.87 -25.45 21.87
C GLN A 741 15.12 -25.69 20.38
N LYS A 742 14.35 -25.06 19.49
CA LYS A 742 14.54 -25.15 18.04
C LYS A 742 15.78 -24.35 17.66
N LYS A 743 16.75 -25.01 17.02
CA LYS A 743 17.87 -24.33 16.35
C LYS A 743 17.43 -23.98 14.93
N ALA A 744 17.65 -22.73 14.54
CA ALA A 744 17.38 -22.28 13.18
C ALA A 744 18.37 -22.85 12.17
N PHE A 745 19.59 -23.17 12.61
CA PHE A 745 20.69 -23.67 11.79
C PHE A 745 21.46 -24.81 12.45
#